data_AF-A0A0M9A677-F1
#
_entry.id   AF-A0A0M9A677-F1
#
_cell.length_a   1.000
_cell.length_b   1.000
_cell.length_c   1.000
_cell.angle_alpha   90.00
_cell.angle_beta   90.00
_cell.angle_gamma   90.00
#
_symmetry.space_group_name_H-M   'P 1'
#
loop_
_entity.id
_entity.type
_entity.pdbx_description
1 polymer ?
#
loop_
_entity_poly.entity_id
_entity_poly.type
_entity_poly.pdbx_seq_one_letter_code
_entity_poly.pdbx_strand_id
1 'polypeptide(L)'
;MGLVRRTKLLPSRTMASLLPLLLLAVLPNARLESAISPVSNVGSVSSGSSSSSSSASSSSMVGVVPGSGSASGSMVGSGNSVVGGGSSGVGHSSLGGGTVNGNGRCEEITIPMCRGIGYNLTAMPNELNHDNQEEAGLEVHQFWPLVEIKCSPDLKFFLCSMYTPICLPEYTKPLPACRSVCERARAGCAPLMQQYGFSWPERMACERLPVFGDVDNLCMDNHTSSTGYGSGSGGAASSAPLPPAAPPRPTRPNIIQDIAGVPNCALPCHGAFLTPEERGFAAVWLALWSGLCAASTLVTVTTFLIDTQRFKYPERPIVFLSACYFAVSIGYLSRSVFGHEEIACDGPALKSRAQGPEACVAVFLMIYFFGMASSVWWVILAFTWFLAAGLKWGNEAIASYSQYFHLAAWLAPAVQTFSAYLAGGVAGDPVAGVCTVAPEGVRSFILVPLFVYLLLGTSFLLAGFVSLFRIRSVIKRQPGAKADKLEKLMIRIGVFSVLYTLPAGVVLGCHIYETTLRNAWLDSLACPCQPRARPLYSVLMLKYFMALAVGITSGVWIWSGKTVDSWKRLWRRLFSGGSGGGGHGGVGAGMVAGVTGVSGGIGSTSIKGVVGRVGVPYPPAPGPGSALLPPGSVASASQHHLHHHVLKQPPLSHV
;
A
#
# COMPACT_ATOMS: atom_id res chain seq x y z
N MET A 1 -2.97 27.61 57.97
CA MET A 1 -3.60 26.44 57.33
C MET A 1 -4.94 26.86 56.72
N GLY A 2 -5.54 26.06 55.83
CA GLY A 2 -6.98 26.21 55.52
C GLY A 2 -7.38 27.04 54.29
N LEU A 3 -6.75 26.87 53.12
CA LEU A 3 -7.44 27.17 51.84
C LEU A 3 -6.99 26.30 50.66
N VAL A 4 -6.88 24.98 50.86
CA VAL A 4 -6.81 24.03 49.75
C VAL A 4 -8.18 24.01 49.06
N ARG A 5 -8.39 24.94 48.13
CA ARG A 5 -9.59 25.02 47.31
C ARG A 5 -9.75 23.67 46.61
N ARG A 6 -10.83 22.93 46.93
CA ARG A 6 -11.28 21.78 46.14
C ARG A 6 -11.62 22.28 44.73
N THR A 7 -10.63 22.30 43.83
CA THR A 7 -10.90 22.15 42.41
C THR A 7 -11.68 20.86 42.28
N LYS A 8 -12.98 20.96 41.95
CA LYS A 8 -13.80 19.80 41.68
C LYS A 8 -13.04 18.97 40.64
N LEU A 9 -12.64 17.75 40.99
CA LEU A 9 -12.23 16.81 39.95
C LEU A 9 -13.41 16.73 38.97
N LEU A 10 -13.13 16.62 37.68
CA LEU A 10 -14.12 16.08 36.76
C LEU A 10 -14.62 14.77 37.40
N PRO A 11 -15.92 14.65 37.75
CA PRO A 11 -16.40 13.48 38.47
C PRO A 11 -16.09 12.25 37.60
N SER A 12 -15.69 11.12 38.20
CA SER A 12 -15.18 9.97 37.44
C SER A 12 -16.12 9.54 36.30
N ARG A 13 -17.44 9.69 36.52
CA ARG A 13 -18.50 9.63 35.49
C ARG A 13 -18.14 10.35 34.18
N THR A 14 -17.65 11.59 34.21
CA THR A 14 -17.28 12.35 32.99
C THR A 14 -16.04 11.81 32.28
N MET A 15 -15.03 11.29 32.97
CA MET A 15 -13.95 10.54 32.30
C MET A 15 -14.44 9.21 31.76
N ALA A 16 -15.34 8.53 32.48
CA ALA A 16 -16.04 7.33 32.02
C ALA A 16 -17.09 7.61 30.91
N SER A 17 -17.35 8.88 30.55
CA SER A 17 -18.08 9.26 29.33
C SER A 17 -17.13 9.62 28.19
N LEU A 18 -16.03 10.33 28.49
CA LEU A 18 -15.04 10.71 27.49
C LEU A 18 -14.28 9.52 26.90
N LEU A 19 -13.97 8.49 27.69
CA LEU A 19 -13.24 7.32 27.18
C LEU A 19 -14.09 6.45 26.23
N PRO A 20 -15.37 6.14 26.52
CA PRO A 20 -16.24 5.50 25.54
C PRO A 20 -16.53 6.39 24.33
N LEU A 21 -16.62 7.72 24.48
CA LEU A 21 -16.70 8.63 23.33
C LEU A 21 -15.45 8.52 22.44
N LEU A 22 -14.25 8.36 23.03
CA LEU A 22 -13.02 8.15 22.28
C LEU A 22 -12.98 6.80 21.54
N LEU A 23 -13.63 5.76 22.08
CA LEU A 23 -13.81 4.47 21.42
C LEU A 23 -14.90 4.55 20.32
N LEU A 24 -16.05 5.16 20.60
CA LEU A 24 -17.19 5.28 19.68
C LEU A 24 -16.91 6.21 18.48
N ALA A 25 -16.04 7.21 18.64
CA ALA A 25 -15.59 8.04 17.52
C ALA A 25 -14.59 7.33 16.59
N VAL A 26 -13.98 6.23 17.05
CA VAL A 26 -12.85 5.55 16.39
C VAL A 26 -13.26 4.18 15.82
N LEU A 27 -14.22 3.51 16.45
CA LEU A 27 -14.97 2.44 15.80
C LEU A 27 -15.66 3.03 14.55
N PRO A 28 -15.37 2.55 13.33
CA PRO A 28 -16.17 2.93 12.18
C PRO A 28 -17.64 2.54 12.46
N ASN A 29 -18.58 3.34 11.97
CA ASN A 29 -19.99 2.97 11.98
C ASN A 29 -20.16 1.72 11.10
N ALA A 30 -20.05 0.55 11.73
CA ALA A 30 -20.25 -0.75 11.12
C ALA A 30 -21.74 -0.96 10.86
N ARG A 31 -22.27 -0.19 9.91
CA ARG A 31 -23.42 -0.64 9.14
C ARG A 31 -23.02 -1.96 8.50
N LEU A 32 -23.56 -3.04 9.04
CA LEU A 32 -23.52 -4.36 8.47
C LEU A 32 -24.47 -4.42 7.26
N GLU A 33 -24.31 -3.50 6.31
CA GLU A 33 -24.99 -3.57 5.02
C GLU A 33 -24.41 -4.78 4.28
N SER A 34 -25.29 -5.74 4.04
CA SER A 34 -24.94 -7.13 3.77
C SER A 34 -24.34 -7.30 2.38
N ALA A 35 -23.01 -7.19 2.29
CA ALA A 35 -22.21 -7.60 1.14
C ALA A 35 -22.13 -9.13 0.97
N ILE A 36 -23.30 -9.80 1.03
CA ILE A 36 -23.51 -11.16 0.58
C ILE A 36 -24.47 -11.06 -0.60
N SER A 37 -23.91 -10.98 -1.80
CA SER A 37 -24.70 -11.02 -3.04
C SER A 37 -25.47 -12.34 -3.10
N PRO A 38 -26.80 -12.34 -3.24
CA PRO A 38 -27.54 -13.58 -3.43
C PRO A 38 -27.16 -14.21 -4.76
N VAL A 39 -26.83 -15.50 -4.75
CA VAL A 39 -26.62 -16.29 -5.97
C VAL A 39 -27.99 -16.59 -6.58
N SER A 40 -28.49 -15.63 -7.38
CA SER A 40 -29.75 -15.76 -8.10
C SER A 40 -29.60 -16.67 -9.30
N ASN A 41 -29.81 -17.97 -9.09
CA ASN A 41 -30.01 -18.95 -10.14
C ASN A 41 -31.51 -19.02 -10.53
N VAL A 42 -31.80 -19.59 -11.71
CA VAL A 42 -33.14 -19.98 -12.21
C VAL A 42 -34.07 -18.85 -12.69
N GLY A 43 -34.61 -19.03 -13.90
CA GLY A 43 -36.06 -18.91 -14.08
C GLY A 43 -36.58 -17.79 -14.98
N SER A 44 -36.91 -18.13 -16.23
CA SER A 44 -37.78 -17.32 -17.08
C SER A 44 -39.27 -17.55 -16.76
N VAL A 45 -39.97 -16.54 -16.24
CA VAL A 45 -41.43 -16.38 -16.37
C VAL A 45 -41.75 -14.88 -16.56
N SER A 46 -42.75 -14.56 -17.38
CA SER A 46 -43.14 -13.20 -17.76
C SER A 46 -44.54 -12.81 -17.27
N SER A 47 -44.75 -11.52 -16.94
CA SER A 47 -46.01 -10.72 -17.02
C SER A 47 -45.97 -9.51 -16.05
N GLY A 48 -46.94 -8.57 -16.15
CA GLY A 48 -47.39 -7.81 -14.96
C GLY A 48 -47.10 -6.30 -14.82
N SER A 49 -47.10 -5.53 -15.91
CA SER A 49 -47.50 -4.10 -16.00
C SER A 49 -47.76 -3.20 -14.76
N SER A 50 -47.28 -1.94 -14.86
CA SER A 50 -47.98 -0.64 -14.57
C SER A 50 -47.62 0.24 -13.33
N SER A 51 -47.39 1.54 -13.61
CA SER A 51 -47.68 2.79 -12.81
C SER A 51 -47.10 3.00 -11.39
N SER A 52 -46.79 4.23 -10.92
CA SER A 52 -46.68 5.58 -11.56
C SER A 52 -46.16 6.66 -10.60
N SER A 53 -45.44 7.69 -11.11
CA SER A 53 -45.29 9.08 -10.56
C SER A 53 -44.67 9.26 -9.15
N SER A 54 -44.11 10.39 -8.69
CA SER A 54 -43.95 11.81 -9.12
C SER A 54 -42.83 12.45 -8.24
N SER A 55 -42.23 13.64 -8.45
CA SER A 55 -42.28 14.72 -9.48
C SER A 55 -41.23 15.81 -9.17
N ALA A 56 -40.94 16.71 -10.13
CA ALA A 56 -40.37 18.08 -9.96
C ALA A 56 -38.88 18.17 -9.51
N SER A 57 -38.08 19.22 -9.79
CA SER A 57 -38.13 20.39 -10.72
C SER A 57 -36.76 21.10 -10.65
N SER A 58 -36.24 21.88 -11.60
CA SER A 58 -36.57 22.29 -12.98
C SER A 58 -35.20 22.51 -13.73
N SER A 59 -34.97 23.15 -14.89
CA SER A 59 -35.64 24.21 -15.68
C SER A 59 -35.24 24.17 -17.17
N SER A 60 -35.75 25.11 -17.96
CA SER A 60 -35.59 25.30 -19.41
C SER A 60 -34.54 26.39 -19.75
N MET A 61 -34.07 26.64 -20.99
CA MET A 61 -34.74 26.76 -22.30
C MET A 61 -33.90 26.21 -23.49
N VAL A 62 -34.52 25.56 -24.49
CA VAL A 62 -34.93 26.06 -25.84
C VAL A 62 -33.79 26.72 -26.64
N GLY A 63 -33.50 26.36 -27.91
CA GLY A 63 -34.07 25.31 -28.77
C GLY A 63 -33.87 25.58 -30.28
N VAL A 64 -34.52 24.75 -31.13
CA VAL A 64 -34.65 24.79 -32.61
C VAL A 64 -33.77 23.81 -33.41
N VAL A 65 -34.42 23.10 -34.33
CA VAL A 65 -33.87 22.26 -35.40
C VAL A 65 -34.63 22.59 -36.70
N PRO A 66 -33.92 22.72 -37.83
CA PRO A 66 -34.38 22.20 -39.12
C PRO A 66 -33.36 21.20 -39.69
N GLY A 67 -33.82 20.27 -40.53
CA GLY A 67 -32.99 19.19 -41.09
C GLY A 67 -32.86 19.22 -42.62
N SER A 68 -32.57 18.05 -43.20
CA SER A 68 -32.33 17.76 -44.63
C SER A 68 -30.99 18.25 -45.22
N GLY A 69 -30.48 17.51 -46.22
CA GLY A 69 -29.27 17.87 -46.98
C GLY A 69 -28.26 16.74 -47.16
N SER A 70 -28.48 15.87 -48.17
CA SER A 70 -27.43 14.98 -48.68
C SER A 70 -26.64 15.67 -49.78
N ALA A 71 -25.30 15.63 -49.74
CA ALA A 71 -24.44 15.77 -50.91
C ALA A 71 -22.99 15.34 -50.60
N SER A 72 -22.33 14.72 -51.58
CA SER A 72 -20.87 14.53 -51.61
C SER A 72 -20.15 15.84 -51.95
N GLY A 73 -18.93 16.04 -51.46
CA GLY A 73 -18.13 17.23 -51.78
C GLY A 73 -16.63 17.00 -51.68
N SER A 74 -15.96 16.87 -52.83
CA SER A 74 -14.49 16.84 -52.94
C SER A 74 -13.94 18.23 -53.27
N MET A 75 -12.86 18.65 -52.61
CA MET A 75 -11.81 19.60 -53.08
C MET A 75 -10.68 19.60 -52.01
N VAL A 76 -9.39 19.36 -52.30
CA VAL A 76 -8.40 20.00 -53.20
C VAL A 76 -7.67 21.18 -52.57
N GLY A 77 -6.33 21.18 -52.71
CA GLY A 77 -5.37 22.17 -52.19
C GLY A 77 -4.42 21.54 -51.16
N SER A 78 -3.10 21.67 -51.23
CA SER A 78 -2.18 22.26 -52.23
C SER A 78 -0.88 21.44 -52.20
N GLY A 79 -0.02 21.35 -53.22
CA GLY A 79 0.25 22.27 -54.31
C GLY A 79 1.64 22.88 -54.15
N ASN A 80 2.66 22.27 -54.78
CA ASN A 80 3.95 22.93 -55.03
C ASN A 80 4.69 22.24 -56.20
N SER A 81 5.39 23.01 -57.02
CA SER A 81 5.95 22.55 -58.31
C SER A 81 7.48 22.62 -58.34
N VAL A 82 8.12 21.62 -58.96
CA VAL A 82 9.50 21.70 -59.46
C VAL A 82 9.52 21.15 -60.89
N VAL A 83 10.34 21.74 -61.77
CA VAL A 83 10.27 21.53 -63.23
C VAL A 83 11.49 20.76 -63.75
N GLY A 84 11.25 19.80 -64.63
CA GLY A 84 12.26 19.13 -65.47
C GLY A 84 11.90 17.67 -65.78
N GLY A 85 12.04 17.15 -67.01
CA GLY A 85 12.40 17.86 -68.25
C GLY A 85 12.76 16.89 -69.40
N GLY A 86 11.84 16.72 -70.37
CA GLY A 86 12.01 15.85 -71.54
C GLY A 86 11.88 14.33 -71.24
N SER A 87 11.77 13.45 -72.23
CA SER A 87 11.36 13.64 -73.64
C SER A 87 11.15 12.28 -74.32
N SER A 88 10.34 12.25 -75.38
CA SER A 88 10.35 11.24 -76.47
C SER A 88 10.03 9.76 -76.14
N GLY A 89 8.87 9.31 -76.64
CA GLY A 89 8.90 8.38 -77.77
C GLY A 89 7.98 7.15 -77.76
N VAL A 90 7.01 7.14 -78.68
CA VAL A 90 6.52 6.01 -79.54
C VAL A 90 6.40 4.60 -78.91
N GLY A 91 5.28 3.87 -79.01
CA GLY A 91 4.03 4.11 -79.73
C GLY A 91 3.33 2.80 -80.13
N HIS A 92 2.28 2.90 -80.95
CA HIS A 92 1.46 1.81 -81.51
C HIS A 92 0.57 0.99 -80.55
N SER A 93 -0.73 1.04 -80.86
CA SER A 93 -1.79 0.18 -80.35
C SER A 93 -2.04 -1.01 -81.29
N SER A 94 -2.64 -2.08 -80.74
CA SER A 94 -3.56 -2.94 -81.49
C SER A 94 -4.56 -3.59 -80.53
N LEU A 95 -5.81 -3.76 -80.97
CA LEU A 95 -6.73 -4.71 -80.36
C LEU A 95 -6.32 -6.13 -80.77
N GLY A 96 -6.60 -7.11 -79.92
CA GLY A 96 -6.38 -8.53 -80.20
C GLY A 96 -7.16 -9.39 -79.23
N GLY A 97 -8.40 -9.75 -79.58
CA GLY A 97 -9.16 -10.73 -78.81
C GLY A 97 -8.63 -12.14 -79.07
N GLY A 98 -8.18 -12.84 -78.02
CA GLY A 98 -7.57 -14.16 -78.18
C GLY A 98 -7.52 -14.96 -76.88
N THR A 99 -8.32 -16.04 -76.84
CA THR A 99 -8.14 -17.26 -76.02
C THR A 99 -7.69 -17.12 -74.55
N VAL A 100 -8.61 -17.39 -73.63
CA VAL A 100 -8.29 -17.77 -72.24
C VAL A 100 -7.52 -19.10 -72.27
N ASN A 101 -6.19 -19.04 -72.17
CA ASN A 101 -5.32 -20.21 -72.03
C ASN A 101 -4.94 -20.39 -70.56
N GLY A 102 -5.49 -21.43 -69.92
CA GLY A 102 -5.36 -21.71 -68.49
C GLY A 102 -4.00 -22.23 -68.03
N ASN A 103 -2.94 -21.45 -68.23
CA ASN A 103 -1.67 -21.59 -67.50
C ASN A 103 -1.47 -20.37 -66.61
N GLY A 104 -2.05 -20.39 -65.40
CA GLY A 104 -1.84 -19.35 -64.39
C GLY A 104 -0.37 -19.29 -63.99
N ARG A 105 0.37 -18.32 -64.53
CA ARG A 105 1.77 -18.10 -64.16
C ARG A 105 1.83 -17.52 -62.77
N CYS A 106 2.39 -18.27 -61.83
CA CYS A 106 2.80 -17.72 -60.55
C CYS A 106 3.83 -16.60 -60.76
N GLU A 107 3.61 -15.47 -60.10
CA GLU A 107 4.49 -14.30 -60.11
C GLU A 107 4.98 -13.98 -58.69
N GLU A 108 6.12 -13.29 -58.57
CA GLU A 108 6.69 -12.95 -57.26
C GLU A 108 5.91 -11.82 -56.57
N ILE A 109 5.76 -11.91 -55.26
CA ILE A 109 5.04 -10.89 -54.47
C ILE A 109 5.82 -9.57 -54.47
N THR A 110 5.31 -8.56 -55.19
CA THR A 110 5.88 -7.22 -55.27
C THR A 110 5.45 -6.35 -54.09
N ILE A 111 4.23 -6.53 -53.58
CA ILE A 111 3.61 -5.73 -52.52
C ILE A 111 4.46 -5.76 -51.24
N PRO A 112 5.04 -4.63 -50.80
CA PRO A 112 6.00 -4.61 -49.67
C PRO A 112 5.46 -5.20 -48.37
N MET A 113 4.18 -5.00 -48.06
CA MET A 113 3.57 -5.51 -46.83
C MET A 113 3.28 -7.01 -46.86
N CYS A 114 3.27 -7.65 -48.03
CA CYS A 114 2.99 -9.07 -48.19
C CYS A 114 4.25 -9.92 -48.47
N ARG A 115 5.44 -9.30 -48.51
CA ARG A 115 6.70 -10.05 -48.53
C ARG A 115 6.98 -10.73 -47.19
N GLY A 116 7.57 -11.93 -47.26
CA GLY A 116 8.00 -12.70 -46.09
C GLY A 116 6.85 -13.15 -45.17
N ILE A 117 5.73 -13.58 -45.75
CA ILE A 117 4.54 -14.06 -45.00
C ILE A 117 4.47 -15.59 -44.84
N GLY A 118 5.34 -16.34 -45.53
CA GLY A 118 5.37 -17.81 -45.54
C GLY A 118 5.51 -18.40 -46.95
N TYR A 119 5.14 -17.62 -47.98
CA TYR A 119 5.32 -17.92 -49.39
C TYR A 119 5.70 -16.64 -50.15
N ASN A 120 6.26 -16.81 -51.36
CA ASN A 120 6.78 -15.70 -52.19
C ASN A 120 6.08 -15.56 -53.55
N LEU A 121 5.18 -16.51 -53.90
CA LEU A 121 4.52 -16.59 -55.21
C LEU A 121 3.01 -16.39 -55.07
N THR A 122 2.44 -15.56 -55.94
CA THR A 122 1.00 -15.25 -56.03
C THR A 122 0.48 -15.46 -57.45
N ALA A 123 -0.84 -15.50 -57.62
CA ALA A 123 -1.50 -15.47 -58.92
C ALA A 123 -2.58 -14.38 -58.94
N MET A 124 -2.81 -13.83 -60.13
CA MET A 124 -3.83 -12.81 -60.40
C MET A 124 -4.73 -13.27 -61.57
N PRO A 125 -6.02 -12.88 -61.63
CA PRO A 125 -6.72 -12.06 -60.63
C PRO A 125 -6.97 -12.80 -59.31
N ASN A 126 -7.17 -12.05 -58.23
CA ASN A 126 -7.47 -12.61 -56.89
C ASN A 126 -8.99 -12.71 -56.63
N GLU A 127 -9.38 -13.40 -55.56
CA GLU A 127 -10.79 -13.58 -55.11
C GLU A 127 -11.52 -12.25 -54.78
N LEU A 128 -10.80 -11.13 -54.79
CA LEU A 128 -11.35 -9.79 -54.59
C LEU A 128 -11.51 -9.01 -55.92
N ASN A 129 -11.25 -9.66 -57.06
CA ASN A 129 -11.31 -9.15 -58.44
C ASN A 129 -10.34 -8.01 -58.77
N HIS A 130 -9.14 -8.02 -58.18
CA HIS A 130 -8.04 -7.17 -58.66
C HIS A 130 -7.33 -7.88 -59.82
N ASP A 131 -7.02 -7.17 -60.91
CA ASP A 131 -6.37 -7.75 -62.09
C ASP A 131 -4.83 -7.87 -61.94
N ASN A 132 -4.23 -7.12 -61.01
CA ASN A 132 -2.78 -7.02 -60.83
C ASN A 132 -2.39 -6.69 -59.37
N GLN A 133 -1.12 -6.90 -59.02
CA GLN A 133 -0.61 -6.65 -57.66
C GLN A 133 -0.55 -5.17 -57.28
N GLU A 134 -0.42 -4.26 -58.24
CA GLU A 134 -0.39 -2.81 -57.98
C GLU A 134 -1.75 -2.35 -57.44
N GLU A 135 -2.85 -2.79 -58.06
CA GLU A 135 -4.23 -2.51 -57.64
C GLU A 135 -4.53 -3.12 -56.26
N ALA A 136 -4.24 -4.42 -56.08
CA ALA A 136 -4.37 -5.09 -54.79
C ALA A 136 -3.52 -4.42 -53.70
N GLY A 137 -2.33 -3.93 -54.08
CA GLY A 137 -1.38 -3.20 -53.23
C GLY A 137 -1.96 -1.89 -52.69
N LEU A 138 -2.64 -1.12 -53.54
CA LEU A 138 -3.27 0.14 -53.14
C LEU A 138 -4.41 -0.06 -52.13
N GLU A 139 -5.17 -1.15 -52.23
CA GLU A 139 -6.24 -1.41 -51.27
C GLU A 139 -5.73 -2.04 -49.96
N VAL A 140 -4.86 -3.06 -50.03
CA VAL A 140 -4.33 -3.71 -48.81
C VAL A 140 -3.51 -2.75 -47.93
N HIS A 141 -2.84 -1.76 -48.54
CA HIS A 141 -2.09 -0.74 -47.80
C HIS A 141 -2.98 0.15 -46.91
N GLN A 142 -4.29 0.23 -47.16
CA GLN A 142 -5.21 0.94 -46.25
C GLN A 142 -5.29 0.29 -44.85
N PHE A 143 -4.96 -1.00 -44.75
CA PHE A 143 -4.90 -1.74 -43.49
C PHE A 143 -3.53 -1.64 -42.79
N TRP A 144 -2.53 -0.96 -43.37
CA TRP A 144 -1.19 -0.81 -42.78
C TRP A 144 -1.20 -0.29 -41.32
N PRO A 145 -2.03 0.70 -40.91
CA PRO A 145 -2.10 1.13 -39.51
C PRO A 145 -2.52 0.02 -38.54
N LEU A 146 -3.40 -0.90 -38.97
CA LEU A 146 -3.83 -2.05 -38.16
C LEU A 146 -2.75 -3.13 -38.07
N VAL A 147 -1.92 -3.26 -39.11
CA VAL A 147 -0.74 -4.14 -39.09
C VAL A 147 0.35 -3.59 -38.16
N GLU A 148 0.62 -2.28 -38.17
CA GLU A 148 1.67 -1.69 -37.31
C GLU A 148 1.25 -1.59 -35.83
N ILE A 149 -0.02 -1.32 -35.54
CA ILE A 149 -0.56 -1.36 -34.16
C ILE A 149 -0.66 -2.79 -33.60
N LYS A 150 -0.53 -3.81 -34.45
CA LYS A 150 -0.45 -5.25 -34.09
C LYS A 150 -1.66 -5.72 -33.28
N CYS A 151 -2.86 -5.30 -33.67
CA CYS A 151 -4.12 -5.69 -33.03
C CYS A 151 -4.39 -7.21 -33.06
N SER A 152 -3.79 -7.93 -34.01
CA SER A 152 -3.70 -9.40 -34.01
C SER A 152 -2.44 -9.85 -34.75
N PRO A 153 -1.69 -10.86 -34.28
CA PRO A 153 -0.51 -11.37 -34.98
C PRO A 153 -0.88 -12.00 -36.34
N ASP A 154 -2.09 -12.55 -36.46
CA ASP A 154 -2.59 -13.19 -37.68
C ASP A 154 -2.95 -12.18 -38.78
N LEU A 155 -3.17 -10.89 -38.46
CA LEU A 155 -3.73 -9.93 -39.41
C LEU A 155 -2.89 -9.80 -40.70
N LYS A 156 -1.56 -9.69 -40.58
CA LYS A 156 -0.67 -9.55 -41.75
C LYS A 156 -0.80 -10.74 -42.70
N PHE A 157 -0.79 -11.96 -42.13
CA PHE A 157 -0.91 -13.19 -42.91
C PHE A 157 -2.31 -13.34 -43.51
N PHE A 158 -3.37 -13.05 -42.73
CA PHE A 158 -4.75 -13.10 -43.20
C PHE A 158 -4.99 -12.16 -44.39
N LEU A 159 -4.65 -10.87 -44.26
CA LEU A 159 -4.83 -9.88 -45.33
C LEU A 159 -4.11 -10.35 -46.61
N CYS A 160 -2.82 -10.68 -46.50
CA CYS A 160 -2.04 -11.08 -47.65
C CYS A 160 -2.47 -12.41 -48.27
N SER A 161 -3.11 -13.31 -47.50
CA SER A 161 -3.74 -14.53 -48.06
C SER A 161 -4.95 -14.26 -48.95
N MET A 162 -5.62 -13.11 -48.78
CA MET A 162 -6.77 -12.67 -49.59
C MET A 162 -6.33 -11.80 -50.79
N TYR A 163 -5.34 -10.92 -50.59
CA TYR A 163 -4.88 -9.97 -51.61
C TYR A 163 -3.78 -10.54 -52.54
N THR A 164 -2.94 -11.42 -52.02
CA THR A 164 -1.87 -12.12 -52.75
C THR A 164 -1.97 -13.62 -52.45
N PRO A 165 -3.02 -14.31 -52.94
CA PRO A 165 -3.24 -15.73 -52.63
C PRO A 165 -2.07 -16.59 -53.12
N ILE A 166 -1.70 -17.62 -52.36
CA ILE A 166 -0.55 -18.47 -52.68
C ILE A 166 -0.71 -19.15 -54.05
N CYS A 167 0.32 -19.07 -54.89
CA CYS A 167 0.39 -19.80 -56.14
C CYS A 167 1.44 -20.92 -56.06
N LEU A 168 1.01 -22.13 -56.40
CA LEU A 168 1.82 -23.34 -56.46
C LEU A 168 1.76 -23.89 -57.89
N PRO A 169 2.87 -23.97 -58.66
CA PRO A 169 2.84 -24.39 -60.07
C PRO A 169 2.24 -25.77 -60.33
N GLU A 170 2.18 -26.62 -59.30
CA GLU A 170 1.73 -28.01 -59.34
C GLU A 170 0.34 -28.22 -58.69
N TYR A 171 -0.29 -27.16 -58.15
CA TYR A 171 -1.56 -27.24 -57.42
C TYR A 171 -2.51 -26.10 -57.80
N THR A 172 -3.59 -26.43 -58.50
CA THR A 172 -4.48 -25.47 -59.18
C THR A 172 -5.78 -25.15 -58.43
N LYS A 173 -6.03 -25.73 -57.26
CA LYS A 173 -7.16 -25.33 -56.39
C LYS A 173 -6.78 -24.08 -55.57
N PRO A 174 -7.72 -23.18 -55.26
CA PRO A 174 -7.50 -22.13 -54.28
C PRO A 174 -7.11 -22.70 -52.91
N LEU A 175 -6.13 -22.09 -52.25
CA LEU A 175 -5.65 -22.48 -50.93
C LEU A 175 -5.68 -21.26 -49.98
N PRO A 176 -6.85 -20.90 -49.42
CA PRO A 176 -7.02 -19.71 -48.58
C PRO A 176 -6.48 -19.93 -47.15
N ALA A 177 -6.41 -18.86 -46.36
CA ALA A 177 -6.26 -19.00 -44.90
C ALA A 177 -7.50 -19.66 -44.28
N CYS A 178 -7.28 -20.50 -43.26
CA CYS A 178 -8.38 -21.14 -42.54
C CYS A 178 -9.25 -20.13 -41.77
N ARG A 179 -10.53 -20.46 -41.56
CA ARG A 179 -11.48 -19.67 -40.77
C ARG A 179 -10.93 -19.26 -39.40
N SER A 180 -10.17 -20.15 -38.74
CA SER A 180 -9.46 -19.89 -37.48
C SER A 180 -8.56 -18.64 -37.53
N VAL A 181 -7.82 -18.46 -38.62
CA VAL A 181 -6.90 -17.33 -38.83
C VAL A 181 -7.69 -16.03 -38.95
N CYS A 182 -8.76 -16.03 -39.75
CA CYS A 182 -9.64 -14.87 -39.91
C CYS A 182 -10.34 -14.51 -38.59
N GLU A 183 -10.82 -15.49 -37.83
CA GLU A 183 -11.47 -15.25 -36.54
C GLU A 183 -10.49 -14.63 -35.52
N ARG A 184 -9.22 -15.09 -35.48
CA ARG A 184 -8.17 -14.47 -34.65
C ARG A 184 -7.79 -13.06 -35.13
N ALA A 185 -7.79 -12.79 -36.43
CA ALA A 185 -7.58 -11.44 -36.97
C ALA A 185 -8.75 -10.51 -36.63
N ARG A 186 -9.99 -10.96 -36.88
CA ARG A 186 -11.24 -10.24 -36.63
C ARG A 186 -11.44 -9.93 -35.15
N ALA A 187 -11.19 -10.89 -34.25
CA ALA A 187 -11.38 -10.70 -32.81
C ALA A 187 -10.48 -9.60 -32.23
N GLY A 188 -9.22 -9.50 -32.69
CA GLY A 188 -8.30 -8.46 -32.25
C GLY A 188 -8.55 -7.08 -32.90
N CYS A 189 -8.89 -7.07 -34.19
CA CYS A 189 -8.87 -5.83 -34.98
C CYS A 189 -10.25 -5.21 -35.28
N ALA A 190 -11.33 -5.99 -35.34
CA ALA A 190 -12.67 -5.44 -35.60
C ALA A 190 -13.19 -4.46 -34.52
N PRO A 191 -12.93 -4.65 -33.21
CA PRO A 191 -13.33 -3.67 -32.19
C PRO A 191 -12.65 -2.31 -32.40
N LEU A 192 -11.38 -2.32 -32.83
CA LEU A 192 -10.61 -1.11 -33.14
C LEU A 192 -11.15 -0.42 -34.40
N MET A 193 -11.53 -1.16 -35.44
CA MET A 193 -12.20 -0.59 -36.61
C MET A 193 -13.54 0.08 -36.23
N GLN A 194 -14.36 -0.60 -35.41
CA GLN A 194 -15.66 -0.09 -34.97
C GLN A 194 -15.53 1.20 -34.16
N GLN A 195 -14.49 1.34 -33.33
CA GLN A 195 -14.20 2.58 -32.59
C GLN A 195 -14.03 3.81 -33.49
N TYR A 196 -13.54 3.62 -34.72
CA TYR A 196 -13.39 4.69 -35.72
C TYR A 196 -14.52 4.72 -36.77
N GLY A 197 -15.62 3.99 -36.54
CA GLY A 197 -16.79 3.97 -37.41
C GLY A 197 -16.74 2.99 -38.59
N PHE A 198 -15.71 2.12 -38.66
CA PHE A 198 -15.56 1.13 -39.72
C PHE A 198 -16.05 -0.26 -39.27
N SER A 199 -16.90 -0.89 -40.08
CA SER A 199 -17.26 -2.30 -39.90
C SER A 199 -16.16 -3.23 -40.44
N TRP A 200 -16.15 -4.48 -40.00
CA TRP A 200 -15.33 -5.52 -40.64
C TRP A 200 -15.86 -5.77 -42.06
N PRO A 201 -15.03 -5.79 -43.12
CA PRO A 201 -15.52 -5.89 -44.49
C PRO A 201 -16.27 -7.20 -44.75
N GLU A 202 -17.43 -7.13 -45.39
CA GLU A 202 -18.27 -8.32 -45.68
C GLU A 202 -17.57 -9.33 -46.61
N ARG A 203 -16.78 -8.83 -47.57
CA ARG A 203 -15.92 -9.65 -48.43
C ARG A 203 -14.73 -10.32 -47.70
N MET A 204 -14.52 -10.00 -46.42
CA MET A 204 -13.59 -10.66 -45.50
C MET A 204 -14.32 -11.39 -44.36
N ALA A 205 -15.62 -11.68 -44.50
CA ALA A 205 -16.39 -12.45 -43.51
C ALA A 205 -15.83 -13.87 -43.35
N CYS A 206 -15.35 -14.20 -42.16
CA CYS A 206 -14.67 -15.47 -41.85
C CYS A 206 -15.54 -16.70 -42.10
N GLU A 207 -16.86 -16.52 -42.05
CA GLU A 207 -17.89 -17.51 -42.35
C GLU A 207 -17.79 -18.06 -43.78
N ARG A 208 -17.16 -17.31 -44.71
CA ARG A 208 -16.91 -17.73 -46.11
C ARG A 208 -15.68 -18.64 -46.26
N LEU A 209 -14.84 -18.76 -45.23
CA LEU A 209 -13.58 -19.51 -45.29
C LEU A 209 -13.76 -20.97 -44.83
N PRO A 210 -12.99 -21.92 -45.38
CA PRO A 210 -12.99 -23.32 -44.94
C PRO A 210 -12.46 -23.50 -43.51
N VAL A 211 -12.78 -24.66 -42.92
CA VAL A 211 -12.34 -25.06 -41.58
C VAL A 211 -11.16 -26.01 -41.71
N PHE A 212 -10.16 -25.87 -40.83
CA PHE A 212 -8.98 -26.74 -40.84
C PHE A 212 -9.39 -28.21 -40.60
N GLY A 213 -8.94 -29.11 -41.47
CA GLY A 213 -9.29 -30.53 -41.43
C GLY A 213 -10.50 -30.94 -42.27
N ASP A 214 -11.08 -30.02 -43.05
CA ASP A 214 -12.00 -30.38 -44.15
C ASP A 214 -11.25 -31.20 -45.22
N VAL A 215 -11.93 -32.21 -45.79
CA VAL A 215 -11.38 -33.17 -46.75
C VAL A 215 -11.38 -32.60 -48.17
N ASP A 216 -12.39 -31.79 -48.52
CA ASP A 216 -12.56 -31.26 -49.88
C ASP A 216 -11.89 -29.89 -50.07
N ASN A 217 -11.78 -29.11 -48.98
CA ASN A 217 -11.33 -27.71 -48.96
C ASN A 217 -10.13 -27.50 -48.03
N LEU A 218 -8.92 -27.65 -48.56
CA LEU A 218 -7.68 -27.39 -47.81
C LEU A 218 -7.51 -25.89 -47.51
N CYS A 219 -6.81 -25.57 -46.41
CA CYS A 219 -6.53 -24.19 -46.00
C CYS A 219 -5.24 -24.08 -45.17
N MET A 220 -4.71 -22.86 -45.05
CA MET A 220 -3.47 -22.58 -44.32
C MET A 220 -3.71 -21.93 -42.94
N ASP A 221 -2.97 -22.40 -41.93
CA ASP A 221 -2.82 -21.71 -40.63
C ASP A 221 -1.35 -21.76 -40.20
N ASN A 222 -0.68 -20.60 -40.19
CA ASN A 222 0.76 -20.46 -39.96
C ASN A 222 1.23 -21.05 -38.61
N HIS A 223 0.33 -21.19 -37.62
CA HIS A 223 0.66 -21.79 -36.33
C HIS A 223 0.69 -23.33 -36.35
N THR A 224 0.00 -23.99 -37.30
CA THR A 224 -0.11 -25.47 -37.35
C THR A 224 1.10 -26.18 -37.96
N SER A 225 1.99 -25.46 -38.65
CA SER A 225 3.24 -25.99 -39.26
C SER A 225 4.28 -26.53 -38.26
N SER A 226 3.92 -26.68 -36.99
CA SER A 226 4.77 -27.16 -35.89
C SER A 226 4.19 -28.36 -35.11
N THR A 227 2.97 -28.80 -35.41
CA THR A 227 2.25 -29.83 -34.60
C THR A 227 1.44 -30.81 -35.46
N GLY A 228 2.13 -31.73 -36.15
CA GLY A 228 1.52 -32.78 -36.98
C GLY A 228 2.20 -34.15 -36.87
N TYR A 229 1.80 -34.95 -35.88
CA TYR A 229 1.90 -36.42 -35.77
C TYR A 229 3.05 -37.18 -36.48
N GLY A 230 3.96 -37.79 -35.70
CA GLY A 230 4.88 -38.83 -36.20
C GLY A 230 5.83 -39.37 -35.11
N SER A 231 5.65 -40.62 -34.69
CA SER A 231 6.55 -41.25 -33.71
C SER A 231 7.82 -41.79 -34.39
N GLY A 232 9.00 -41.42 -33.90
CA GLY A 232 10.28 -41.90 -34.41
C GLY A 232 11.42 -41.68 -33.42
N SER A 233 12.12 -42.75 -33.05
CA SER A 233 13.25 -42.71 -32.13
C SER A 233 14.57 -42.38 -32.85
N GLY A 234 15.26 -41.32 -32.44
CA GLY A 234 16.60 -41.00 -32.92
C GLY A 234 17.18 -39.81 -32.17
N GLY A 235 18.31 -40.01 -31.48
CA GLY A 235 18.97 -38.95 -30.72
C GLY A 235 20.10 -38.30 -31.50
N ALA A 236 20.20 -36.98 -31.42
CA ALA A 236 21.41 -36.23 -31.74
C ALA A 236 21.51 -35.05 -30.74
N ALA A 237 22.66 -34.91 -30.08
CA ALA A 237 22.91 -33.80 -29.17
C ALA A 237 23.64 -32.67 -29.90
N SER A 238 23.13 -31.45 -29.80
CA SER A 238 23.85 -30.24 -30.17
C SER A 238 23.59 -29.13 -29.15
N SER A 239 24.66 -28.51 -28.67
CA SER A 239 24.62 -27.58 -27.53
C SER A 239 24.31 -26.16 -27.98
N ALA A 240 23.17 -25.63 -27.56
CA ALA A 240 22.87 -24.19 -27.55
C ALA A 240 22.44 -23.76 -26.14
N PRO A 241 22.79 -22.55 -25.66
CA PRO A 241 22.31 -22.06 -24.38
C PRO A 241 20.78 -21.97 -24.37
N LEU A 242 20.15 -22.44 -23.30
CA LEU A 242 18.73 -22.26 -23.07
C LEU A 242 18.39 -20.75 -23.06
N PRO A 243 17.38 -20.28 -23.82
CA PRO A 243 16.77 -19.00 -23.48
C PRO A 243 16.22 -19.09 -22.05
N PRO A 244 16.17 -17.98 -21.28
CA PRO A 244 15.65 -17.99 -19.92
C PRO A 244 14.23 -18.57 -19.94
N ALA A 245 13.96 -19.50 -19.02
CA ALA A 245 12.70 -20.23 -18.99
C ALA A 245 11.51 -19.27 -19.05
N ALA A 246 10.60 -19.50 -19.99
CA ALA A 246 9.35 -18.76 -20.04
C ALA A 246 8.68 -18.83 -18.66
N PRO A 247 8.18 -17.71 -18.10
CA PRO A 247 7.58 -17.70 -16.78
C PRO A 247 6.47 -18.76 -16.73
N PRO A 248 6.34 -19.49 -15.60
CA PRO A 248 5.38 -20.59 -15.51
C PRO A 248 4.00 -20.10 -15.93
N ARG A 249 3.36 -20.82 -16.87
CA ARG A 249 2.02 -20.51 -17.37
C ARG A 249 1.14 -20.20 -16.15
N PRO A 250 0.50 -19.01 -16.06
CA PRO A 250 -0.24 -18.64 -14.87
C PRO A 250 -1.36 -19.64 -14.62
N THR A 251 -1.20 -20.47 -13.59
CA THR A 251 -2.27 -21.23 -12.97
C THR A 251 -3.32 -20.22 -12.52
N ARG A 252 -4.47 -20.21 -13.21
CA ARG A 252 -5.48 -19.14 -13.19
C ARG A 252 -5.56 -18.42 -11.84
N PRO A 253 -4.96 -17.23 -11.68
CA PRO A 253 -5.19 -16.45 -10.47
C PRO A 253 -6.66 -16.02 -10.49
N ASN A 254 -7.35 -16.12 -9.36
CA ASN A 254 -8.74 -15.65 -9.22
C ASN A 254 -8.80 -14.11 -9.10
N ILE A 255 -8.02 -13.40 -9.93
CA ILE A 255 -7.97 -11.95 -10.05
C ILE A 255 -9.04 -11.54 -11.08
N ILE A 256 -10.30 -11.72 -10.68
CA ILE A 256 -11.38 -10.86 -11.20
C ILE A 256 -11.17 -9.51 -10.51
N GLN A 257 -10.32 -8.69 -11.12
CA GLN A 257 -10.12 -7.31 -10.73
C GLN A 257 -10.42 -6.43 -11.95
N ASP A 258 -11.24 -5.42 -11.70
CA ASP A 258 -11.66 -4.46 -12.72
C ASP A 258 -10.92 -3.16 -12.44
N ILE A 259 -10.18 -2.64 -13.44
CA ILE A 259 -9.40 -1.41 -13.30
C ILE A 259 -9.92 -0.40 -14.31
N ALA A 260 -10.42 0.74 -13.81
CA ALA A 260 -11.03 1.79 -14.63
C ALA A 260 -12.10 1.25 -15.62
N GLY A 261 -12.89 0.26 -15.16
CA GLY A 261 -13.93 -0.41 -15.95
C GLY A 261 -13.45 -1.53 -16.87
N VAL A 262 -12.14 -1.80 -16.97
CA VAL A 262 -11.58 -2.91 -17.76
C VAL A 262 -11.53 -4.19 -16.91
N PRO A 263 -12.29 -5.26 -17.23
CA PRO A 263 -12.35 -6.46 -16.42
C PRO A 263 -11.16 -7.40 -16.64
N ASN A 264 -10.84 -8.20 -15.62
CA ASN A 264 -9.68 -9.11 -15.58
C ASN A 264 -8.32 -8.40 -15.80
N CYS A 265 -8.19 -7.18 -15.28
CA CYS A 265 -6.99 -6.35 -15.40
C CYS A 265 -6.28 -6.22 -14.04
N ALA A 266 -4.95 -6.23 -14.04
CA ALA A 266 -4.13 -6.11 -12.83
C ALA A 266 -3.08 -4.99 -12.97
N LEU A 267 -2.77 -4.30 -11.86
CA LEU A 267 -1.63 -3.37 -11.85
C LEU A 267 -0.31 -4.16 -11.88
N PRO A 268 0.68 -3.75 -12.70
CA PRO A 268 2.01 -4.37 -12.68
C PRO A 268 2.69 -4.09 -11.33
N CYS A 269 3.40 -5.07 -10.77
CA CYS A 269 3.82 -4.98 -9.36
C CYS A 269 4.70 -3.77 -9.04
N HIS A 270 5.69 -3.46 -9.89
CA HIS A 270 6.53 -2.27 -9.73
C HIS A 270 5.82 -0.92 -10.02
N GLY A 271 4.50 -0.92 -10.23
CA GLY A 271 3.67 0.24 -10.47
C GLY A 271 3.75 0.79 -11.90
N ALA A 272 2.58 1.14 -12.46
CA ALA A 272 2.44 1.60 -13.84
C ALA A 272 3.00 3.02 -14.12
N PHE A 273 3.22 3.83 -13.08
CA PHE A 273 3.59 5.25 -13.22
C PHE A 273 5.06 5.59 -12.91
N LEU A 274 5.82 4.67 -12.30
CA LEU A 274 7.18 4.95 -11.81
C LEU A 274 8.24 4.44 -12.80
N THR A 275 9.30 5.22 -12.99
CA THR A 275 10.48 4.78 -13.77
C THR A 275 11.38 3.83 -12.96
N PRO A 276 12.30 3.08 -13.60
CA PRO A 276 13.30 2.27 -12.89
C PRO A 276 14.15 3.09 -11.89
N GLU A 277 14.49 4.32 -12.25
CA GLU A 277 15.31 5.24 -11.44
C GLU A 277 14.52 5.75 -10.23
N GLU A 278 13.24 6.12 -10.42
CA GLU A 278 12.33 6.50 -9.35
C GLU A 278 12.11 5.34 -8.35
N ARG A 279 12.00 4.10 -8.83
CA ARG A 279 11.90 2.89 -7.99
C ARG A 279 13.19 2.64 -7.19
N GLY A 280 14.35 2.83 -7.83
CA GLY A 280 15.66 2.72 -7.18
C GLY A 280 15.86 3.75 -6.08
N PHE A 281 15.56 5.02 -6.36
CA PHE A 281 15.60 6.10 -5.36
C PHE A 281 14.61 5.83 -4.23
N ALA A 282 13.39 5.37 -4.52
CA ALA A 282 12.39 5.07 -3.50
C ALA A 282 12.87 3.99 -2.52
N ALA A 283 13.50 2.93 -3.01
CA ALA A 283 14.06 1.87 -2.17
C ALA A 283 15.17 2.38 -1.24
N VAL A 284 16.12 3.16 -1.77
CA VAL A 284 17.24 3.72 -0.97
C VAL A 284 16.74 4.73 0.06
N TRP A 285 15.82 5.62 -0.34
CA TRP A 285 15.21 6.62 0.53
C TRP A 285 14.44 5.98 1.70
N LEU A 286 13.61 4.97 1.42
CA LEU A 286 12.85 4.26 2.44
C LEU A 286 13.78 3.50 3.40
N ALA A 287 14.80 2.81 2.88
CA ALA A 287 15.78 2.11 3.72
C ALA A 287 16.53 3.08 4.65
N LEU A 288 16.95 4.25 4.16
CA LEU A 288 17.61 5.29 4.95
C LEU A 288 16.71 5.80 6.08
N TRP A 289 15.50 6.27 5.77
CA TRP A 289 14.63 6.90 6.77
C TRP A 289 14.03 5.88 7.76
N SER A 290 13.73 4.66 7.31
CA SER A 290 13.28 3.59 8.21
C SER A 290 14.41 3.05 9.09
N GLY A 291 15.64 2.98 8.58
CA GLY A 291 16.84 2.67 9.39
C GLY A 291 17.10 3.73 10.47
N LEU A 292 17.04 5.01 10.12
CA LEU A 292 17.17 6.12 11.08
C LEU A 292 16.05 6.11 12.14
N CYS A 293 14.80 5.83 11.71
CA CYS A 293 13.65 5.71 12.61
C CYS A 293 13.80 4.50 13.55
N ALA A 294 14.19 3.32 13.03
CA ALA A 294 14.46 2.13 13.82
C ALA A 294 15.56 2.36 14.86
N ALA A 295 16.68 3.01 14.49
CA ALA A 295 17.75 3.33 15.42
C ALA A 295 17.31 4.31 16.53
N SER A 296 16.64 5.41 16.17
CA SER A 296 16.15 6.42 17.13
C SER A 296 15.14 5.84 18.13
N THR A 297 14.23 4.99 17.65
CA THR A 297 13.21 4.31 18.46
C THR A 297 13.77 3.16 19.28
N LEU A 298 14.72 2.36 18.76
CA LEU A 298 15.39 1.31 19.52
C LEU A 298 16.19 1.87 20.71
N VAL A 299 16.94 2.96 20.49
CA VAL A 299 17.64 3.68 21.57
C VAL A 299 16.65 4.20 22.63
N THR A 300 15.44 4.59 22.23
CA THR A 300 14.38 4.97 23.17
C THR A 300 13.87 3.80 24.01
N VAL A 301 13.46 2.71 23.35
CA VAL A 301 12.87 1.55 24.03
C VAL A 301 13.88 0.92 24.99
N THR A 302 15.13 0.73 24.55
CA THR A 302 16.21 0.25 25.41
C THR A 302 16.52 1.21 26.57
N THR A 303 16.52 2.53 26.35
CA THR A 303 16.67 3.53 27.43
C THR A 303 15.56 3.43 28.49
N PHE A 304 14.33 3.10 28.10
CA PHE A 304 13.24 2.82 29.04
C PHE A 304 13.40 1.47 29.76
N LEU A 305 13.81 0.41 29.07
CA LEU A 305 14.04 -0.90 29.68
C LEU A 305 15.18 -0.88 30.72
N ILE A 306 16.20 -0.03 30.52
CA ILE A 306 17.30 0.20 31.46
C ILE A 306 16.83 0.95 32.74
N ASP A 307 15.86 1.85 32.61
CA ASP A 307 15.35 2.69 33.71
C ASP A 307 13.85 2.98 33.53
N THR A 308 13.02 2.03 33.94
CA THR A 308 11.55 2.11 33.80
C THR A 308 10.90 3.13 34.75
N GLN A 309 11.64 3.60 35.75
CA GLN A 309 11.22 4.61 36.74
C GLN A 309 11.46 6.04 36.26
N ARG A 310 12.39 6.25 35.31
CA ARG A 310 12.67 7.53 34.68
C ARG A 310 11.45 8.16 33.99
N PHE A 311 10.60 7.35 33.35
CA PHE A 311 9.48 7.84 32.54
C PHE A 311 8.14 7.58 33.21
N LYS A 312 7.71 8.57 34.00
CA LYS A 312 6.38 8.62 34.64
C LYS A 312 5.38 9.33 33.72
N TYR A 313 4.07 9.21 33.99
CA TYR A 313 3.09 10.06 33.30
C TYR A 313 3.33 11.54 33.66
N PRO A 314 3.14 12.50 32.74
CA PRO A 314 2.59 12.33 31.38
C PRO A 314 3.62 12.03 30.28
N GLU A 315 4.91 11.78 30.57
CA GLU A 315 5.94 11.49 29.55
C GLU A 315 5.84 10.06 28.98
N ARG A 316 5.39 9.10 29.80
CA ARG A 316 5.38 7.65 29.49
C ARG A 316 4.77 7.24 28.13
N PRO A 317 3.68 7.87 27.61
CA PRO A 317 3.15 7.57 26.27
C PRO A 317 4.15 7.72 25.12
N ILE A 318 5.15 8.61 25.24
CA ILE A 318 6.18 8.82 24.20
C ILE A 318 7.00 7.53 23.98
N VAL A 319 7.21 6.73 25.03
CA VAL A 319 7.93 5.45 24.92
C VAL A 319 7.11 4.42 24.14
N PHE A 320 5.80 4.31 24.39
CA PHE A 320 4.93 3.38 23.68
C PHE A 320 4.72 3.80 22.21
N LEU A 321 4.64 5.10 21.96
CA LEU A 321 4.65 5.68 20.61
C LEU A 321 5.93 5.30 19.86
N SER A 322 7.11 5.47 20.48
CA SER A 322 8.38 5.03 19.87
C SER A 322 8.45 3.51 19.67
N ALA A 323 7.90 2.70 20.59
CA ALA A 323 7.83 1.25 20.40
C ALA A 323 6.94 0.84 19.21
N CYS A 324 5.84 1.57 18.97
CA CYS A 324 5.03 1.39 17.76
C CYS A 324 5.83 1.77 16.51
N TYR A 325 6.52 2.92 16.50
CA TYR A 325 7.33 3.33 15.36
C TYR A 325 8.54 2.42 15.08
N PHE A 326 9.06 1.71 16.08
CA PHE A 326 10.07 0.66 15.87
C PHE A 326 9.49 -0.49 15.02
N ALA A 327 8.29 -0.98 15.35
CA ALA A 327 7.61 -2.01 14.56
C ALA A 327 7.25 -1.52 13.15
N VAL A 328 6.73 -0.29 13.00
CA VAL A 328 6.47 0.34 11.69
C VAL A 328 7.76 0.44 10.86
N SER A 329 8.90 0.76 11.49
CA SER A 329 10.20 0.84 10.80
C SER A 329 10.68 -0.53 10.32
N ILE A 330 10.50 -1.60 11.12
CA ILE A 330 10.73 -2.98 10.68
C ILE A 330 9.83 -3.34 9.50
N GLY A 331 8.56 -2.89 9.52
CA GLY A 331 7.62 -3.06 8.41
C GLY A 331 8.08 -2.42 7.10
N TYR A 332 8.76 -1.27 7.13
CA TYR A 332 9.35 -0.69 5.92
C TYR A 332 10.71 -1.33 5.55
N LEU A 333 11.53 -1.71 6.54
CA LEU A 333 12.81 -2.39 6.33
C LEU A 333 12.66 -3.81 5.77
N SER A 334 11.50 -4.46 5.93
CA SER A 334 11.25 -5.81 5.39
C SER A 334 11.48 -5.88 3.88
N ARG A 335 11.16 -4.82 3.13
CA ARG A 335 11.44 -4.69 1.69
C ARG A 335 12.94 -4.82 1.35
N SER A 336 13.82 -4.40 2.26
CA SER A 336 15.28 -4.53 2.12
C SER A 336 15.82 -5.89 2.57
N VAL A 337 15.05 -6.68 3.32
CA VAL A 337 15.46 -8.00 3.84
C VAL A 337 14.93 -9.15 2.99
N PHE A 338 13.66 -9.08 2.56
CA PHE A 338 12.99 -10.14 1.79
C PHE A 338 12.79 -9.78 0.31
N GLY A 339 13.01 -8.52 -0.07
CA GLY A 339 12.79 -8.02 -1.43
C GLY A 339 11.39 -7.47 -1.68
N HIS A 340 11.21 -6.82 -2.84
CA HIS A 340 9.92 -6.27 -3.28
C HIS A 340 8.96 -7.39 -3.72
N GLU A 341 9.46 -8.35 -4.51
CA GLU A 341 8.66 -9.45 -5.08
C GLU A 341 7.91 -10.24 -4.01
N GLU A 342 8.66 -10.80 -3.06
CA GLU A 342 8.16 -11.70 -2.02
C GLU A 342 7.03 -11.05 -1.19
N ILE A 343 7.17 -9.77 -0.86
CA ILE A 343 6.20 -9.06 -0.04
C ILE A 343 5.00 -8.58 -0.88
N ALA A 344 5.25 -7.93 -2.01
CA ALA A 344 4.24 -7.12 -2.70
C ALA A 344 3.68 -7.71 -4.02
N CYS A 345 4.31 -8.74 -4.61
CA CYS A 345 3.97 -9.22 -5.96
C CYS A 345 3.35 -10.61 -6.00
N ASP A 346 2.37 -10.79 -6.88
CA ASP A 346 1.80 -12.08 -7.29
C ASP A 346 2.21 -12.32 -8.75
N GLY A 347 3.40 -12.89 -8.93
CA GLY A 347 4.09 -12.91 -10.22
C GLY A 347 4.25 -11.49 -10.80
N PRO A 348 3.82 -11.22 -12.05
CA PRO A 348 3.94 -9.88 -12.65
C PRO A 348 2.97 -8.84 -12.05
N ALA A 349 1.95 -9.27 -11.31
CA ALA A 349 0.89 -8.42 -10.77
C ALA A 349 1.20 -7.95 -9.33
N LEU A 350 0.62 -6.83 -8.93
CA LEU A 350 0.62 -6.35 -7.56
C LEU A 350 -0.38 -7.17 -6.71
N LYS A 351 0.03 -7.66 -5.51
CA LYS A 351 -0.87 -8.43 -4.62
C LYS A 351 -2.13 -7.64 -4.30
N SER A 352 -3.29 -8.26 -4.55
CA SER A 352 -4.62 -7.65 -4.41
C SER A 352 -5.52 -8.54 -3.57
N ARG A 353 -6.24 -7.96 -2.60
CA ARG A 353 -7.10 -8.67 -1.64
C ARG A 353 -6.39 -9.87 -0.97
N ALA A 354 -5.18 -9.62 -0.47
CA ALA A 354 -4.31 -10.65 0.13
C ALA A 354 -4.99 -11.28 1.37
N GLN A 355 -5.08 -12.61 1.38
CA GLN A 355 -5.76 -13.41 2.42
C GLN A 355 -4.85 -14.58 2.81
N GLY A 356 -4.74 -14.85 4.11
CA GLY A 356 -3.87 -15.90 4.65
C GLY A 356 -2.66 -15.36 5.44
N PRO A 357 -1.88 -16.24 6.11
CA PRO A 357 -0.77 -15.87 6.98
C PRO A 357 0.52 -15.52 6.20
N GLU A 358 0.38 -14.76 5.12
CA GLU A 358 1.47 -14.41 4.21
C GLU A 358 2.41 -13.34 4.77
N ALA A 359 3.65 -13.29 4.27
CA ALA A 359 4.62 -12.23 4.58
C ALA A 359 4.04 -10.82 4.33
N CYS A 360 3.23 -10.68 3.28
CA CYS A 360 2.41 -9.51 3.00
C CYS A 360 1.53 -9.09 4.19
N VAL A 361 0.76 -10.01 4.77
CA VAL A 361 -0.15 -9.71 5.89
C VAL A 361 0.64 -9.43 7.17
N ALA A 362 1.78 -10.10 7.41
CA ALA A 362 2.67 -9.77 8.52
C ALA A 362 3.22 -8.34 8.42
N VAL A 363 3.66 -7.91 7.23
CA VAL A 363 4.14 -6.53 6.98
C VAL A 363 3.01 -5.50 7.12
N PHE A 364 1.82 -5.81 6.61
CA PHE A 364 0.61 -4.99 6.83
C PHE A 364 0.34 -4.78 8.33
N LEU A 365 0.40 -5.83 9.15
CA LEU A 365 0.23 -5.72 10.60
C LEU A 365 1.34 -4.86 11.24
N MET A 366 2.60 -5.00 10.82
CA MET A 366 3.71 -4.18 11.34
C MET A 366 3.54 -2.68 11.04
N ILE A 367 3.05 -2.32 9.85
CA ILE A 367 2.88 -0.92 9.45
C ILE A 367 1.56 -0.34 9.97
N TYR A 368 0.43 -1.03 9.74
CA TYR A 368 -0.90 -0.48 9.95
C TYR A 368 -1.34 -0.50 11.43
N PHE A 369 -1.31 -1.66 12.09
CA PHE A 369 -1.78 -1.77 13.48
C PHE A 369 -0.95 -0.89 14.43
N PHE A 370 0.38 -0.95 14.33
CA PHE A 370 1.27 -0.10 15.12
C PHE A 370 1.21 1.37 14.68
N GLY A 371 1.01 1.66 13.38
CA GLY A 371 0.75 3.01 12.90
C GLY A 371 -0.45 3.65 13.59
N MET A 372 -1.60 2.98 13.58
CA MET A 372 -2.82 3.45 14.24
C MET A 372 -2.68 3.50 15.76
N ALA A 373 -2.02 2.52 16.38
CA ALA A 373 -1.71 2.55 17.81
C ALA A 373 -0.82 3.75 18.19
N SER A 374 0.13 4.15 17.34
CA SER A 374 0.94 5.35 17.56
C SER A 374 0.10 6.64 17.60
N SER A 375 -0.93 6.73 16.75
CA SER A 375 -1.87 7.87 16.75
C SER A 375 -2.74 7.89 18.00
N VAL A 376 -3.24 6.74 18.48
CA VAL A 376 -3.96 6.68 19.76
C VAL A 376 -3.04 7.04 20.93
N TRP A 377 -1.78 6.59 20.93
CA TRP A 377 -0.79 6.97 21.93
C TRP A 377 -0.47 8.48 21.92
N TRP A 378 -0.48 9.13 20.76
CA TRP A 378 -0.37 10.59 20.67
C TRP A 378 -1.62 11.31 21.19
N VAL A 379 -2.84 10.83 20.92
CA VAL A 379 -4.07 11.39 21.53
C VAL A 379 -4.04 11.25 23.06
N ILE A 380 -3.54 10.12 23.58
CA ILE A 380 -3.33 9.91 25.02
C ILE A 380 -2.24 10.84 25.58
N LEU A 381 -1.18 11.12 24.82
CA LEU A 381 -0.16 12.11 25.20
C LEU A 381 -0.77 13.51 25.32
N ALA A 382 -1.52 13.96 24.30
CA ALA A 382 -2.21 15.25 24.30
C ALA A 382 -3.22 15.37 25.45
N PHE A 383 -4.01 14.31 25.69
CA PHE A 383 -4.98 14.26 26.78
C PHE A 383 -4.33 14.27 28.18
N THR A 384 -3.32 13.42 28.42
CA THR A 384 -2.63 13.38 29.72
C THR A 384 -1.79 14.64 29.98
N TRP A 385 -1.27 15.28 28.93
CA TRP A 385 -0.70 16.62 28.99
C TRP A 385 -1.76 17.66 29.38
N PHE A 386 -2.95 17.65 28.77
CA PHE A 386 -4.06 18.53 29.17
C PHE A 386 -4.50 18.33 30.63
N LEU A 387 -4.58 17.09 31.12
CA LEU A 387 -4.88 16.79 32.53
C LEU A 387 -3.84 17.41 33.49
N ALA A 388 -2.55 17.28 33.17
CA ALA A 388 -1.47 17.91 33.93
C ALA A 388 -1.49 19.44 33.82
N ALA A 389 -1.73 19.98 32.62
CA ALA A 389 -1.61 21.40 32.29
C ALA A 389 -2.80 22.25 32.72
N GLY A 390 -4.01 21.85 32.36
CA GLY A 390 -5.23 22.59 32.67
C GLY A 390 -5.84 22.21 34.01
N LEU A 391 -5.91 20.91 34.32
CA LEU A 391 -6.54 20.42 35.55
C LEU A 391 -5.57 20.21 36.71
N LYS A 392 -4.25 20.42 36.50
CA LYS A 392 -3.19 20.28 37.52
C LYS A 392 -3.12 18.90 38.17
N TRP A 393 -3.43 17.84 37.41
CA TRP A 393 -3.35 16.47 37.91
C TRP A 393 -1.89 16.06 38.18
N GLY A 394 -1.66 15.45 39.35
CA GLY A 394 -0.36 14.87 39.69
C GLY A 394 -0.09 13.55 38.96
N ASN A 395 1.18 13.23 38.77
CA ASN A 395 1.62 12.07 37.98
C ASN A 395 1.03 10.73 38.47
N GLU A 396 0.83 10.58 39.78
CA GLU A 396 0.20 9.41 40.41
C GLU A 396 -1.30 9.30 40.10
N ALA A 397 -2.01 10.44 40.09
CA ALA A 397 -3.43 10.50 39.74
C ALA A 397 -3.69 10.24 38.25
N ILE A 398 -2.71 10.48 37.37
CA ILE A 398 -2.76 10.06 35.97
C ILE A 398 -2.39 8.57 35.85
N ALA A 399 -1.39 8.11 36.60
CA ALA A 399 -0.92 6.72 36.57
C ALA A 399 -1.97 5.70 37.03
N SER A 400 -2.87 6.06 37.97
CA SER A 400 -3.94 5.16 38.42
C SER A 400 -4.95 4.80 37.31
N TYR A 401 -5.10 5.63 36.27
CA TYR A 401 -5.94 5.33 35.09
C TYR A 401 -5.17 4.67 33.94
N SER A 402 -3.89 4.31 34.13
CA SER A 402 -3.03 3.74 33.07
C SER A 402 -3.60 2.52 32.35
N GLN A 403 -4.35 1.66 33.07
CA GLN A 403 -5.04 0.50 32.49
C GLN A 403 -6.02 0.90 31.38
N TYR A 404 -6.78 1.99 31.57
CA TYR A 404 -7.72 2.50 30.57
C TYR A 404 -7.03 3.06 29.32
N PHE A 405 -5.88 3.73 29.51
CA PHE A 405 -5.06 4.22 28.40
C PHE A 405 -4.50 3.06 27.58
N HIS A 406 -3.99 2.01 28.24
CA HIS A 406 -3.51 0.80 27.56
C HIS A 406 -4.64 0.03 26.85
N LEU A 407 -5.82 -0.08 27.46
CA LEU A 407 -6.98 -0.74 26.84
C LEU A 407 -7.39 0.00 25.55
N ALA A 408 -7.54 1.33 25.60
CA ALA A 408 -7.91 2.12 24.43
C ALA A 408 -6.82 2.07 23.33
N ALA A 409 -5.55 2.19 23.71
CA ALA A 409 -4.42 2.23 22.77
C ALA A 409 -4.18 0.92 21.99
N TRP A 410 -4.64 -0.22 22.50
CA TRP A 410 -4.49 -1.51 21.82
C TRP A 410 -5.79 -2.03 21.24
N LEU A 411 -6.93 -1.88 21.93
CA LEU A 411 -8.21 -2.42 21.47
C LEU A 411 -8.74 -1.68 20.23
N ALA A 412 -8.67 -0.35 20.20
CA ALA A 412 -9.19 0.40 19.06
C ALA A 412 -8.43 0.10 17.75
N PRO A 413 -7.08 0.13 17.70
CA PRO A 413 -6.33 -0.31 16.53
C PRO A 413 -6.54 -1.80 16.19
N ALA A 414 -6.72 -2.68 17.18
CA ALA A 414 -6.97 -4.11 16.92
C ALA A 414 -8.30 -4.32 16.19
N VAL A 415 -9.39 -3.70 16.66
CA VAL A 415 -10.70 -3.76 15.98
C VAL A 415 -10.62 -3.10 14.60
N GLN A 416 -10.00 -1.91 14.50
CA GLN A 416 -9.80 -1.20 13.23
C GLN A 416 -9.01 -2.03 12.21
N THR A 417 -8.03 -2.83 12.65
CA THR A 417 -7.22 -3.74 11.81
C THR A 417 -8.00 -4.99 11.40
N PHE A 418 -8.73 -5.58 12.33
CA PHE A 418 -9.58 -6.74 12.05
C PHE A 418 -10.69 -6.41 11.04
N SER A 419 -11.35 -5.25 11.20
CA SER A 419 -12.33 -4.76 10.22
C SER A 419 -11.71 -4.46 8.85
N ALA A 420 -10.51 -3.88 8.80
CA ALA A 420 -9.80 -3.63 7.54
C ALA A 420 -9.43 -4.95 6.82
N TYR A 421 -8.97 -5.96 7.56
CA TYR A 421 -8.67 -7.28 7.01
C TYR A 421 -9.93 -7.98 6.47
N LEU A 422 -11.02 -8.03 7.26
CA LEU A 422 -12.29 -8.64 6.85
C LEU A 422 -12.95 -7.97 5.63
N ALA A 423 -12.71 -6.68 5.41
CA ALA A 423 -13.18 -5.97 4.21
C ALA A 423 -12.41 -6.35 2.93
N GLY A 424 -11.56 -7.40 2.96
CA GLY A 424 -10.62 -7.72 1.88
C GLY A 424 -9.54 -6.65 1.70
N GLY A 425 -9.31 -5.84 2.72
CA GLY A 425 -8.66 -4.54 2.63
C GLY A 425 -7.13 -4.56 2.69
N VAL A 426 -6.45 -5.60 2.17
CA VAL A 426 -4.98 -5.66 2.11
C VAL A 426 -4.49 -5.78 0.66
N ALA A 427 -3.58 -4.89 0.26
CA ALA A 427 -2.95 -4.92 -1.06
C ALA A 427 -1.49 -4.44 -1.00
N GLY A 428 -0.70 -4.77 -2.02
CA GLY A 428 0.65 -4.25 -2.19
C GLY A 428 0.69 -2.74 -2.47
N ASP A 429 1.73 -2.07 -1.99
CA ASP A 429 2.11 -0.71 -2.37
C ASP A 429 3.32 -0.80 -3.34
N PRO A 430 3.19 -0.35 -4.61
CA PRO A 430 4.26 -0.48 -5.60
C PRO A 430 5.44 0.47 -5.34
N VAL A 431 5.23 1.57 -4.61
CA VAL A 431 6.29 2.54 -4.29
C VAL A 431 7.11 1.98 -3.14
N ALA A 432 6.44 1.63 -2.05
CA ALA A 432 7.11 1.17 -0.83
C ALA A 432 7.54 -0.31 -0.89
N GLY A 433 6.87 -1.16 -1.68
CA GLY A 433 7.14 -2.60 -1.76
C GLY A 433 6.78 -3.33 -0.47
N VAL A 434 5.67 -2.91 0.12
CA VAL A 434 5.11 -3.42 1.38
C VAL A 434 3.59 -3.54 1.21
N CYS A 435 2.92 -4.37 2.01
CA CYS A 435 1.47 -4.42 1.97
C CYS A 435 0.84 -3.40 2.92
N THR A 436 -0.21 -2.74 2.46
CA THR A 436 -0.95 -1.68 3.17
C THR A 436 -2.47 -1.87 2.96
N VAL A 437 -3.29 -0.90 3.36
CA VAL A 437 -4.75 -0.98 3.13
C VAL A 437 -5.05 -0.86 1.64
N ALA A 438 -5.87 -1.78 1.11
CA ALA A 438 -6.31 -1.76 -0.28
C ALA A 438 -7.06 -0.45 -0.62
N PRO A 439 -6.95 0.08 -1.85
CA PRO A 439 -7.41 1.44 -2.21
C PRO A 439 -8.83 1.78 -1.76
N GLU A 440 -9.78 0.88 -1.99
CA GLU A 440 -11.20 1.05 -1.61
C GLU A 440 -11.38 1.27 -0.09
N GLY A 441 -10.54 0.63 0.72
CA GLY A 441 -10.55 0.72 2.18
C GLY A 441 -9.87 1.98 2.73
N VAL A 442 -9.04 2.69 1.96
CA VAL A 442 -8.20 3.79 2.48
C VAL A 442 -9.04 4.91 3.09
N ARG A 443 -10.22 5.22 2.52
CA ARG A 443 -11.12 6.25 3.06
C ARG A 443 -11.64 5.89 4.45
N SER A 444 -12.15 4.67 4.62
CA SER A 444 -12.77 4.20 5.88
C SER A 444 -11.75 3.80 6.95
N PHE A 445 -10.62 3.23 6.56
CA PHE A 445 -9.67 2.59 7.48
C PHE A 445 -8.39 3.42 7.72
N ILE A 446 -8.06 4.38 6.87
CA ILE A 446 -6.93 5.32 7.10
C ILE A 446 -7.44 6.75 7.30
N LEU A 447 -8.17 7.29 6.32
CA LEU A 447 -8.47 8.73 6.28
C LEU A 447 -9.38 9.18 7.44
N VAL A 448 -10.52 8.51 7.64
CA VAL A 448 -11.46 8.86 8.72
C VAL A 448 -10.84 8.68 10.12
N PRO A 449 -10.19 7.54 10.47
CA PRO A 449 -9.53 7.39 11.76
C PRO A 449 -8.42 8.43 12.00
N LEU A 450 -7.54 8.68 11.03
CA LEU A 450 -6.48 9.68 11.18
C LEU A 450 -7.04 11.09 11.37
N PHE A 451 -8.11 11.47 10.65
CA PHE A 451 -8.78 12.75 10.84
C PHE A 451 -9.40 12.88 12.24
N VAL A 452 -10.09 11.84 12.73
CA VAL A 452 -10.67 11.81 14.09
C VAL A 452 -9.57 11.89 15.15
N TYR A 453 -8.50 11.11 15.04
CA TYR A 453 -7.37 11.17 15.97
C TYR A 453 -6.76 12.58 15.99
N LEU A 454 -6.47 13.16 14.81
CA LEU A 454 -5.88 14.50 14.68
C LEU A 454 -6.78 15.57 15.32
N LEU A 455 -8.09 15.54 15.04
CA LEU A 455 -9.08 16.48 15.60
C LEU A 455 -9.18 16.37 17.13
N LEU A 456 -9.28 15.15 17.68
CA LEU A 456 -9.34 14.93 19.13
C LEU A 456 -8.04 15.40 19.81
N GLY A 457 -6.88 14.99 19.33
CA GLY A 457 -5.59 15.36 19.92
C GLY A 457 -5.31 16.86 19.83
N THR A 458 -5.56 17.49 18.69
CA THR A 458 -5.43 18.96 18.54
C THR A 458 -6.38 19.74 19.45
N SER A 459 -7.60 19.25 19.68
CA SER A 459 -8.53 19.88 20.63
C SER A 459 -8.00 19.87 22.07
N PHE A 460 -7.39 18.75 22.53
CA PHE A 460 -6.75 18.67 23.84
C PHE A 460 -5.50 19.55 23.94
N LEU A 461 -4.71 19.65 22.86
CA LEU A 461 -3.57 20.57 22.82
C LEU A 461 -4.01 22.02 22.93
N LEU A 462 -5.02 22.45 22.16
CA LEU A 462 -5.57 23.81 22.23
C LEU A 462 -6.10 24.12 23.64
N ALA A 463 -6.89 23.22 24.23
CA ALA A 463 -7.41 23.37 25.59
C ALA A 463 -6.30 23.46 26.65
N GLY A 464 -5.22 22.69 26.49
CA GLY A 464 -4.06 22.75 27.39
C GLY A 464 -3.25 24.04 27.24
N PHE A 465 -2.99 24.53 26.02
CA PHE A 465 -2.32 25.80 25.79
C PHE A 465 -3.13 26.98 26.37
N VAL A 466 -4.43 27.06 26.07
CA VAL A 466 -5.33 28.09 26.64
C VAL A 466 -5.28 28.07 28.17
N SER A 467 -5.26 26.88 28.78
CA SER A 467 -5.18 26.74 30.23
C SER A 467 -3.82 27.17 30.80
N LEU A 468 -2.70 26.82 30.15
CA LEU A 468 -1.36 27.27 30.55
C LEU A 468 -1.22 28.78 30.47
N PHE A 469 -1.69 29.42 29.39
CA PHE A 469 -1.66 30.88 29.28
C PHE A 469 -2.51 31.56 30.36
N ARG A 470 -3.72 31.03 30.65
CA ARG A 470 -4.60 31.53 31.72
C ARG A 470 -4.00 31.36 33.12
N ILE A 471 -3.18 30.34 33.35
CA ILE A 471 -2.47 30.13 34.61
C ILE A 471 -1.24 31.05 34.70
N ARG A 472 -0.43 31.15 33.64
CA ARG A 472 0.82 31.93 33.60
C ARG A 472 0.59 33.44 33.67
N SER A 473 -0.52 33.94 33.13
CA SER A 473 -0.91 35.36 33.27
C SER A 473 -1.27 35.75 34.72
N VAL A 474 -1.80 34.81 35.51
CA VAL A 474 -2.12 35.01 36.94
C VAL A 474 -0.90 34.78 37.83
N ILE A 475 -0.12 33.72 37.60
CA ILE A 475 1.05 33.38 38.43
C ILE A 475 2.17 34.43 38.33
N LYS A 476 2.27 35.17 37.22
CA LYS A 476 3.18 36.34 37.10
C LYS A 476 3.00 37.41 38.20
N ARG A 477 1.93 37.36 39.00
CA ARG A 477 1.69 38.25 40.15
C ARG A 477 2.15 37.70 41.52
N GLN A 478 2.75 36.51 41.58
CA GLN A 478 3.24 35.91 42.84
C GLN A 478 4.66 35.32 42.69
N PRO A 479 5.71 36.01 43.17
CA PRO A 479 7.08 35.48 43.14
C PRO A 479 7.32 34.41 44.22
N GLY A 480 8.18 33.41 43.91
CA GLY A 480 8.78 32.52 44.92
C GLY A 480 8.51 31.01 44.81
N ALA A 481 7.66 30.54 43.88
CA ALA A 481 7.35 29.11 43.76
C ALA A 481 8.46 28.32 43.02
N LYS A 482 8.84 27.14 43.54
CA LYS A 482 9.78 26.18 42.88
C LYS A 482 9.16 25.45 41.66
N ALA A 483 8.24 26.10 40.94
CA ALA A 483 7.43 25.50 39.87
C ALA A 483 8.18 25.34 38.53
N ASP A 484 9.21 26.17 38.29
CA ASP A 484 10.05 26.22 37.09
C ASP A 484 10.33 24.89 36.40
N LYS A 485 10.75 23.88 37.18
CA LYS A 485 11.17 22.58 36.63
C LYS A 485 9.99 21.79 36.05
N LEU A 486 8.82 21.92 36.66
CA LEU A 486 7.58 21.29 36.20
C LEU A 486 7.02 22.07 35.00
N GLU A 487 7.01 23.41 35.05
CA GLU A 487 6.57 24.24 33.92
C GLU A 487 7.45 24.04 32.67
N LYS A 488 8.78 24.03 32.82
CA LYS A 488 9.73 23.77 31.72
C LYS A 488 9.53 22.38 31.11
N LEU A 489 9.19 21.37 31.91
CA LEU A 489 8.83 20.03 31.43
C LEU A 489 7.51 20.05 30.63
N MET A 490 6.47 20.69 31.17
CA MET A 490 5.15 20.73 30.54
C MET A 490 5.18 21.51 29.22
N ILE A 491 5.92 22.63 29.14
CA ILE A 491 6.14 23.35 27.88
C ILE A 491 6.84 22.44 26.86
N ARG A 492 7.89 21.70 27.27
CA ARG A 492 8.63 20.77 26.40
C ARG A 492 7.75 19.65 25.82
N ILE A 493 6.83 19.09 26.62
CA ILE A 493 5.89 18.06 26.16
C ILE A 493 4.83 18.66 25.22
N GLY A 494 4.35 19.87 25.49
CA GLY A 494 3.40 20.58 24.63
C GLY A 494 3.99 20.89 23.25
N VAL A 495 5.20 21.44 23.21
CA VAL A 495 5.94 21.70 21.95
C VAL A 495 6.16 20.41 21.16
N PHE A 496 6.59 19.32 21.81
CA PHE A 496 6.74 18.03 21.14
C PHE A 496 5.42 17.50 20.56
N SER A 497 4.32 17.64 21.30
CA SER A 497 3.00 17.17 20.86
C SER A 497 2.45 17.98 19.68
N VAL A 498 2.84 19.26 19.54
CA VAL A 498 2.57 20.08 18.34
C VAL A 498 3.52 19.72 17.18
N LEU A 499 4.77 19.37 17.45
CA LEU A 499 5.68 18.90 16.39
C LEU A 499 5.18 17.60 15.72
N TYR A 500 4.40 16.76 16.43
CA TYR A 500 3.70 15.61 15.84
C TYR A 500 2.57 16.02 14.86
N THR A 501 1.85 17.12 15.11
CA THR A 501 0.67 17.47 14.29
C THR A 501 1.04 17.84 12.86
N LEU A 502 2.25 18.36 12.63
CA LEU A 502 2.70 18.74 11.30
C LEU A 502 2.92 17.51 10.38
N PRO A 503 3.78 16.52 10.71
CA PRO A 503 3.90 15.31 9.91
C PRO A 503 2.59 14.54 9.78
N ALA A 504 1.80 14.42 10.84
CA ALA A 504 0.49 13.74 10.80
C ALA A 504 -0.50 14.44 9.84
N GLY A 505 -0.55 15.78 9.86
CA GLY A 505 -1.35 16.57 8.92
C GLY A 505 -0.88 16.45 7.47
N VAL A 506 0.44 16.38 7.23
CA VAL A 506 0.99 16.15 5.88
C VAL A 506 0.68 14.74 5.37
N VAL A 507 0.83 13.71 6.21
CA VAL A 507 0.44 12.32 5.86
C VAL A 507 -1.05 12.23 5.51
N LEU A 508 -1.92 12.89 6.29
CA LEU A 508 -3.35 12.98 5.99
C LEU A 508 -3.58 13.69 4.63
N GLY A 509 -2.90 14.80 4.37
CA GLY A 509 -2.95 15.52 3.09
C GLY A 509 -2.50 14.67 1.90
N CYS A 510 -1.42 13.89 2.03
CA CYS A 510 -0.96 12.94 1.02
C CYS A 510 -2.03 11.87 0.73
N HIS A 511 -2.72 11.34 1.75
CA HIS A 511 -3.81 10.38 1.54
C HIS A 511 -5.05 11.01 0.91
N ILE A 512 -5.36 12.29 1.17
CA ILE A 512 -6.42 13.02 0.45
C ILE A 512 -6.02 13.18 -1.03
N TYR A 513 -4.79 13.63 -1.31
CA TYR A 513 -4.26 13.77 -2.67
C TYR A 513 -4.32 12.45 -3.45
N GLU A 514 -3.89 11.34 -2.85
CA GLU A 514 -3.98 10.01 -3.46
C GLU A 514 -5.44 9.58 -3.68
N THR A 515 -6.33 9.70 -2.69
CA THR A 515 -7.71 9.19 -2.79
C THR A 515 -8.69 10.06 -3.57
N THR A 516 -8.30 11.27 -3.99
CA THR A 516 -9.08 12.11 -4.92
C THR A 516 -8.62 11.96 -6.37
N LEU A 517 -7.31 11.87 -6.63
CA LEU A 517 -6.76 11.84 -7.99
C LEU A 517 -6.52 10.44 -8.55
N ARG A 518 -6.52 9.38 -7.71
CA ARG A 518 -6.26 7.99 -8.14
C ARG A 518 -7.11 7.54 -9.33
N ASN A 519 -8.40 7.86 -9.36
CA ASN A 519 -9.28 7.43 -10.44
C ASN A 519 -8.82 8.05 -11.77
N ALA A 520 -8.66 9.38 -11.83
CA ALA A 520 -8.15 10.06 -13.03
C ALA A 520 -6.79 9.52 -13.52
N TRP A 521 -5.89 9.11 -12.60
CA TRP A 521 -4.64 8.43 -12.99
C TRP A 521 -4.92 7.08 -13.67
N LEU A 522 -5.76 6.23 -13.08
CA LEU A 522 -6.10 4.90 -13.61
C LEU A 522 -6.91 4.99 -14.92
N ASP A 523 -7.87 5.90 -15.00
CA ASP A 523 -8.70 6.14 -16.18
C ASP A 523 -7.82 6.59 -17.37
N SER A 524 -6.77 7.39 -17.11
CA SER A 524 -5.78 7.81 -18.11
C SER A 524 -4.73 6.74 -18.48
N LEU A 525 -4.70 5.61 -17.78
CA LEU A 525 -4.02 4.40 -18.24
C LEU A 525 -4.92 3.55 -19.14
N ALA A 526 -6.22 3.50 -18.82
CA ALA A 526 -7.19 2.64 -19.51
C ALA A 526 -7.66 3.21 -20.85
N CYS A 527 -7.86 4.53 -20.99
CA CYS A 527 -8.17 5.14 -22.28
C CYS A 527 -6.94 5.79 -22.93
N PRO A 528 -6.49 5.32 -24.12
CA PRO A 528 -5.52 6.05 -24.95
C PRO A 528 -5.99 7.44 -25.39
N CYS A 529 -7.29 7.74 -25.23
CA CYS A 529 -7.93 8.99 -25.61
C CYS A 529 -7.68 10.17 -24.64
N GLN A 530 -7.22 9.90 -23.41
CA GLN A 530 -7.04 10.91 -22.37
C GLN A 530 -5.57 11.34 -22.25
N PRO A 531 -5.27 12.62 -21.96
CA PRO A 531 -3.92 13.03 -21.60
C PRO A 531 -3.48 12.32 -20.32
N ARG A 532 -2.36 11.59 -20.36
CA ARG A 532 -1.88 10.75 -19.24
C ARG A 532 -1.64 11.57 -17.97
N ALA A 533 -2.49 11.36 -16.97
CA ALA A 533 -2.35 11.92 -15.65
C ALA A 533 -1.50 10.99 -14.78
N ARG A 534 -0.40 11.50 -14.22
CA ARG A 534 0.48 10.74 -13.31
C ARG A 534 0.53 11.36 -11.91
N PRO A 535 0.71 10.56 -10.85
CA PRO A 535 0.94 11.07 -9.50
C PRO A 535 2.24 11.89 -9.43
N LEU A 536 2.26 12.91 -8.57
CA LEU A 536 3.47 13.65 -8.23
C LEU A 536 4.34 12.79 -7.31
N TYR A 537 5.42 12.22 -7.87
CA TYR A 537 6.38 11.37 -7.15
C TYR A 537 6.86 11.99 -5.82
N SER A 538 7.12 13.29 -5.80
CA SER A 538 7.50 14.03 -4.58
C SER A 538 6.46 13.96 -3.46
N VAL A 539 5.16 13.94 -3.76
CA VAL A 539 4.08 13.83 -2.78
C VAL A 539 3.98 12.40 -2.22
N LEU A 540 4.21 11.39 -3.07
CA LEU A 540 4.30 10.00 -2.65
C LEU A 540 5.47 9.82 -1.67
N MET A 541 6.66 10.33 -2.02
CA MET A 541 7.86 10.24 -1.18
C MET A 541 7.73 11.04 0.14
N LEU A 542 7.04 12.19 0.11
CA LEU A 542 6.74 13.01 1.28
C LEU A 542 5.88 12.26 2.31
N LYS A 543 4.91 11.45 1.87
CA LYS A 543 4.04 10.62 2.73
C LYS A 543 4.87 9.72 3.66
N TYR A 544 5.74 8.88 3.11
CA TYR A 544 6.54 7.93 3.89
C TYR A 544 7.59 8.65 4.75
N PHE A 545 8.21 9.72 4.23
CA PHE A 545 9.14 10.55 5.01
C PHE A 545 8.46 11.13 6.26
N MET A 546 7.29 11.76 6.10
CA MET A 546 6.57 12.36 7.23
C MET A 546 6.02 11.31 8.21
N ALA A 547 5.61 10.13 7.72
CA ALA A 547 5.24 9.02 8.59
C ALA A 547 6.41 8.57 9.49
N LEU A 548 7.63 8.48 8.95
CA LEU A 548 8.84 8.06 9.68
C LEU A 548 9.47 9.18 10.53
N ALA A 549 9.34 10.45 10.11
CA ALA A 549 9.85 11.62 10.83
C ALA A 549 9.33 11.72 12.28
N VAL A 550 8.12 11.20 12.54
CA VAL A 550 7.55 11.13 13.89
C VAL A 550 8.38 10.24 14.82
N GLY A 551 8.74 9.02 14.40
CA GLY A 551 9.55 8.10 15.21
C GLY A 551 11.00 8.55 15.36
N ILE A 552 11.54 9.25 14.35
CA ILE A 552 12.85 9.90 14.44
C ILE A 552 12.83 10.99 15.51
N THR A 553 11.85 11.91 15.46
CA THR A 553 11.74 13.03 16.40
C THR A 553 11.38 12.60 17.82
N SER A 554 10.56 11.56 18.01
CA SER A 554 10.23 11.02 19.33
C SER A 554 11.45 10.45 20.06
N GLY A 555 12.38 9.81 19.33
CA GLY A 555 13.61 9.30 19.91
C GLY A 555 14.65 10.40 20.20
N VAL A 556 14.86 11.34 19.26
CA VAL A 556 15.73 12.50 19.48
C VAL A 556 15.26 13.35 20.66
N TRP A 557 13.94 13.46 20.91
CA TRP A 557 13.40 14.14 22.10
C TRP A 557 13.87 13.52 23.43
N ILE A 558 14.23 12.23 23.45
CA ILE A 558 14.69 11.52 24.66
C ILE A 558 16.21 11.64 24.85
N TRP A 559 16.95 12.09 23.83
CA TRP A 559 18.39 12.28 23.90
C TRP A 559 18.74 13.47 24.81
N SER A 560 19.60 13.20 25.79
CA SER A 560 20.00 14.14 26.85
C SER A 560 21.21 13.55 27.57
N GLY A 561 21.99 14.37 28.30
CA GLY A 561 23.10 13.88 29.12
C GLY A 561 22.70 12.70 30.02
N LYS A 562 21.51 12.76 30.64
CA LYS A 562 20.97 11.67 31.48
C LYS A 562 20.78 10.34 30.74
N THR A 563 20.54 10.36 29.43
CA THR A 563 20.53 9.15 28.59
C THR A 563 21.95 8.64 28.44
N VAL A 564 22.89 9.50 28.02
CA VAL A 564 24.32 9.15 27.91
C VAL A 564 24.88 8.61 29.24
N ASP A 565 24.47 9.15 30.39
CA ASP A 565 24.90 8.69 31.72
C ASP A 565 24.29 7.34 32.13
N SER A 566 23.07 7.02 31.69
CA SER A 566 22.51 5.66 31.83
C SER A 566 23.22 4.67 30.93
N TRP A 567 23.50 5.02 29.68
CA TRP A 567 24.27 4.17 28.76
C TRP A 567 25.72 3.97 29.24
N LYS A 568 26.40 5.01 29.74
CA LYS A 568 27.72 4.91 30.40
C LYS A 568 27.70 4.05 31.68
N ARG A 569 26.55 3.90 32.35
CA ARG A 569 26.39 2.98 33.49
C ARG A 569 26.16 1.54 33.02
N LEU A 570 25.36 1.32 31.97
CA LEU A 570 25.20 0.00 31.37
C LEU A 570 26.50 -0.50 30.74
N TRP A 571 27.17 0.32 29.93
CA TRP A 571 28.42 -0.03 29.26
C TRP A 571 29.50 -0.46 30.26
N ARG A 572 29.67 0.28 31.37
CA ARG A 572 30.60 -0.15 32.44
C ARG A 572 30.18 -1.47 33.10
N ARG A 573 28.88 -1.73 33.30
CA ARG A 573 28.42 -3.03 33.84
C ARG A 573 28.70 -4.19 32.88
N LEU A 574 28.51 -3.99 31.57
CA LEU A 574 28.72 -5.03 30.56
C LEU A 574 30.22 -5.27 30.27
N PHE A 575 31.01 -4.20 30.11
CA PHE A 575 32.40 -4.31 29.64
C PHE A 575 33.45 -4.24 30.76
N SER A 576 33.15 -3.69 31.95
CA SER A 576 34.04 -3.80 33.11
C SER A 576 33.79 -5.07 33.95
N GLY A 577 32.71 -5.82 33.68
CA GLY A 577 32.50 -7.15 34.26
C GLY A 577 33.45 -8.23 33.72
N GLY A 578 34.14 -7.97 32.61
CA GLY A 578 35.08 -8.90 31.97
C GLY A 578 36.57 -8.63 32.24
N SER A 579 36.92 -7.63 33.06
CA SER A 579 38.31 -7.27 33.35
C SER A 579 38.52 -7.05 34.85
N GLY A 580 38.71 -8.16 35.57
CA GLY A 580 38.83 -8.21 37.03
C GLY A 580 39.28 -9.58 37.57
N GLY A 581 39.96 -10.39 36.76
CA GLY A 581 40.39 -11.74 37.10
C GLY A 581 41.80 -11.79 37.67
N GLY A 582 41.98 -11.49 38.95
CA GLY A 582 43.30 -11.60 39.60
C GLY A 582 43.37 -11.04 41.02
N GLY A 583 42.90 -11.81 42.02
CA GLY A 583 43.09 -11.43 43.43
C GLY A 583 42.05 -11.90 44.46
N HIS A 584 41.83 -13.22 44.57
CA HIS A 584 41.42 -13.95 45.79
C HIS A 584 40.32 -13.41 46.75
N GLY A 585 39.26 -14.23 46.94
CA GLY A 585 38.63 -14.42 48.26
C GLY A 585 37.24 -13.79 48.51
N GLY A 586 36.18 -14.62 48.50
CA GLY A 586 34.85 -14.22 49.00
C GLY A 586 33.69 -15.04 48.39
N VAL A 587 33.15 -16.02 49.12
CA VAL A 587 32.03 -16.88 48.68
C VAL A 587 30.68 -16.19 48.88
N GLY A 588 29.77 -16.25 47.90
CA GLY A 588 28.36 -15.87 48.09
C GLY A 588 27.55 -15.76 46.78
N ALA A 589 26.56 -16.63 46.59
CA ALA A 589 25.62 -16.58 45.47
C ALA A 589 24.62 -15.40 45.60
N GLY A 590 23.94 -14.90 44.56
CA GLY A 590 23.87 -15.37 43.17
C GLY A 590 22.49 -15.92 42.81
N MET A 591 21.75 -15.20 41.94
CA MET A 591 20.54 -15.73 41.29
C MET A 591 20.36 -15.09 39.90
N VAL A 592 19.91 -15.89 38.93
CA VAL A 592 19.95 -15.57 37.50
C VAL A 592 18.54 -15.68 36.91
N ALA A 593 18.14 -14.70 36.10
CA ALA A 593 16.93 -14.77 35.29
C ALA A 593 17.27 -15.33 33.90
N GLY A 594 17.14 -16.64 33.73
CA GLY A 594 17.32 -17.32 32.44
C GLY A 594 15.98 -17.54 31.73
N VAL A 595 15.92 -17.23 30.43
CA VAL A 595 14.77 -17.49 29.55
C VAL A 595 15.27 -18.15 28.27
N THR A 596 14.82 -19.39 28.00
CA THR A 596 14.39 -19.96 26.70
C THR A 596 14.50 -21.49 26.70
N GLY A 597 13.62 -22.16 25.94
CA GLY A 597 14.00 -23.34 25.14
C GLY A 597 13.87 -24.72 25.78
N VAL A 598 12.80 -25.43 25.45
CA VAL A 598 12.76 -26.90 25.39
C VAL A 598 12.06 -27.32 24.10
N SER A 599 12.66 -28.25 23.36
CA SER A 599 12.05 -28.96 22.23
C SER A 599 12.27 -30.47 22.41
N GLY A 600 11.49 -31.29 21.70
CA GLY A 600 11.22 -32.70 22.03
C GLY A 600 12.42 -33.67 22.11
N GLY A 601 12.25 -34.74 22.89
CA GLY A 601 13.22 -35.83 23.07
C GLY A 601 12.67 -36.98 23.93
N ILE A 602 12.00 -37.94 23.28
CA ILE A 602 11.30 -39.10 23.88
C ILE A 602 12.22 -40.01 24.73
N GLY A 603 11.77 -40.49 25.90
CA GLY A 603 12.57 -41.38 26.78
C GLY A 603 11.80 -42.10 27.92
N SER A 604 11.27 -43.29 27.61
CA SER A 604 10.47 -44.24 28.40
C SER A 604 10.62 -44.36 29.96
N THR A 605 9.48 -44.27 30.66
CA THR A 605 8.93 -45.17 31.73
C THR A 605 9.70 -45.58 33.03
N SER A 606 8.99 -45.42 34.18
CA SER A 606 8.71 -46.44 35.24
C SER A 606 9.40 -46.47 36.65
N ILE A 607 8.56 -46.18 37.67
CA ILE A 607 8.25 -47.00 38.88
C ILE A 607 9.10 -46.91 40.20
N LYS A 608 8.41 -46.49 41.30
CA LYS A 608 8.66 -46.65 42.77
C LYS A 608 9.93 -46.01 43.38
N GLY A 609 9.98 -45.58 44.66
CA GLY A 609 9.02 -45.51 45.78
C GLY A 609 9.42 -44.41 46.82
N VAL A 610 8.57 -43.96 47.76
CA VAL A 610 8.40 -44.48 49.16
C VAL A 610 9.68 -44.29 50.03
N VAL A 611 9.73 -43.58 51.19
CA VAL A 611 8.75 -42.85 52.05
C VAL A 611 9.49 -41.86 53.01
N GLY A 612 8.83 -40.81 53.59
CA GLY A 612 9.45 -40.01 54.69
C GLY A 612 8.67 -38.78 55.23
N ARG A 613 8.11 -38.88 56.45
CA ARG A 613 7.33 -37.90 57.27
C ARG A 613 7.95 -36.47 57.44
N VAL A 614 7.18 -35.35 57.36
CA VAL A 614 6.37 -34.63 58.40
C VAL A 614 7.21 -34.04 59.57
N GLY A 615 7.13 -32.75 60.01
CA GLY A 615 6.33 -31.55 59.66
C GLY A 615 6.90 -30.25 60.32
N VAL A 616 6.58 -29.01 59.90
CA VAL A 616 5.56 -28.05 60.47
C VAL A 616 5.92 -27.49 61.88
N PRO A 617 5.78 -26.18 62.25
CA PRO A 617 4.91 -25.08 61.72
C PRO A 617 5.55 -23.65 61.53
N TYR A 618 4.71 -22.68 61.11
CA TYR A 618 4.91 -21.21 61.14
C TYR A 618 4.04 -20.53 62.24
N PRO A 619 4.37 -19.31 62.70
CA PRO A 619 3.45 -18.39 63.39
C PRO A 619 2.89 -17.25 62.47
N PRO A 620 1.77 -16.57 62.82
CA PRO A 620 1.01 -15.70 61.90
C PRO A 620 0.95 -14.19 62.29
N ALA A 621 0.16 -13.40 61.54
CA ALA A 621 -0.01 -11.95 61.68
C ALA A 621 -1.25 -11.50 62.53
N PRO A 622 -1.30 -10.25 63.04
CA PRO A 622 -2.36 -9.78 63.96
C PRO A 622 -3.49 -8.93 63.32
N GLY A 623 -4.61 -8.82 64.04
CA GLY A 623 -5.76 -7.92 63.78
C GLY A 623 -6.08 -6.97 64.95
N PRO A 624 -7.12 -6.10 64.86
CA PRO A 624 -7.20 -4.86 65.65
C PRO A 624 -8.26 -4.81 66.79
N GLY A 625 -8.05 -3.95 67.80
CA GLY A 625 -9.12 -3.54 68.74
C GLY A 625 -8.72 -2.70 69.98
N SER A 626 -9.08 -1.41 69.97
CA SER A 626 -9.53 -0.56 71.11
C SER A 626 -8.68 -0.29 72.39
N ALA A 627 -8.23 0.97 72.49
CA ALA A 627 -8.38 1.92 73.62
C ALA A 627 -7.78 1.66 75.03
N LEU A 628 -6.85 2.56 75.44
CA LEU A 628 -6.98 3.48 76.60
C LEU A 628 -5.85 4.55 76.57
N LEU A 629 -5.92 5.59 77.42
CA LEU A 629 -4.96 6.73 77.46
C LEU A 629 -4.22 6.84 78.84
N PRO A 630 -3.66 7.99 79.26
CA PRO A 630 -2.22 8.22 79.53
C PRO A 630 -1.93 8.28 81.07
N PRO A 631 -0.85 8.88 81.64
CA PRO A 631 0.31 9.60 81.07
C PRO A 631 1.69 9.28 81.74
N GLY A 632 2.76 10.01 81.37
CA GLY A 632 3.77 10.42 82.37
C GLY A 632 5.27 10.27 82.04
N SER A 633 5.94 11.42 81.92
CA SER A 633 7.22 11.79 82.57
C SER A 633 8.57 11.00 82.45
N VAL A 634 9.50 11.63 81.71
CA VAL A 634 10.90 12.03 82.07
C VAL A 634 12.01 10.99 82.37
N ALA A 635 13.24 11.37 81.95
CA ALA A 635 14.59 11.02 82.44
C ALA A 635 15.40 9.92 81.71
N SER A 636 16.75 9.87 81.80
CA SER A 636 17.82 10.90 81.71
C SER A 636 19.22 10.28 81.98
N ALA A 637 20.10 10.23 80.99
CA ALA A 637 21.58 10.09 81.11
C ALA A 637 22.18 10.58 79.76
N SER A 638 23.21 11.43 79.61
CA SER A 638 24.52 11.53 80.30
C SER A 638 25.44 10.33 80.01
N GLN A 639 26.73 10.42 79.67
CA GLN A 639 27.73 11.51 79.47
C GLN A 639 28.79 10.99 78.45
N HIS A 640 29.79 11.70 77.89
CA HIS A 640 30.32 13.08 78.03
C HIS A 640 31.16 13.42 76.76
N HIS A 641 31.24 14.68 76.31
CA HIS A 641 32.52 15.34 75.97
C HIS A 641 32.37 16.87 75.74
N LEU A 642 33.32 17.65 76.28
CA LEU A 642 33.51 19.10 76.03
C LEU A 642 34.51 19.27 74.86
N HIS A 643 34.55 20.37 74.08
CA HIS A 643 34.74 21.80 74.44
C HIS A 643 33.94 22.75 73.50
N HIS A 644 33.34 23.86 73.96
CA HIS A 644 33.92 25.23 74.11
C HIS A 644 34.61 25.77 72.83
N HIS A 645 34.41 27.01 72.35
CA HIS A 645 33.49 28.14 72.65
C HIS A 645 33.58 29.15 71.45
N VAL A 646 32.89 30.29 71.26
CA VAL A 646 32.03 31.21 72.06
C VAL A 646 30.84 31.71 71.18
N LEU A 647 29.87 32.42 71.74
CA LEU A 647 28.72 33.09 71.11
C LEU A 647 29.06 34.35 70.27
N LYS A 648 28.27 34.64 69.20
CA LYS A 648 27.38 35.84 69.14
C LYS A 648 26.48 35.94 67.89
N GLN A 649 25.22 36.28 68.14
CA GLN A 649 24.19 36.85 67.26
C GLN A 649 23.55 38.02 68.04
N PRO A 650 22.62 38.84 67.48
CA PRO A 650 22.40 39.34 66.12
C PRO A 650 22.54 40.91 66.18
N PRO A 651 21.75 41.83 65.57
CA PRO A 651 20.74 41.75 64.49
C PRO A 651 20.77 42.88 63.41
N LEU A 652 19.82 42.78 62.45
CA LEU A 652 19.10 43.87 61.72
C LEU A 652 19.88 45.08 61.14
N SER A 653 19.77 45.30 59.82
CA SER A 653 18.93 46.37 59.21
C SER A 653 19.19 46.58 57.70
N HIS A 654 18.38 47.44 57.08
CA HIS A 654 18.39 47.89 55.67
C HIS A 654 19.76 48.25 55.08
N VAL A 655 20.00 47.90 53.80
CA VAL A 655 19.68 48.75 52.62
C VAL A 655 18.98 47.89 51.58
#